data_AF-A0A8C7CE06-F1
#
_entry.id   AF-A0A8C7CE06-F1
#
_cell.length_a   1.000
_cell.length_b   1.000
_cell.length_c   1.000
_cell.angle_alpha   90.00
_cell.angle_beta   90.00
_cell.angle_gamma   90.00
#
_symmetry.space_group_name_H-M   'P 1'
#
loop_
_entity.id
_entity.type
_entity.pdbx_description
1 polymer ?
#
loop_
_entity_poly.entity_id
_entity_poly.type
_entity_poly.pdbx_seq_one_letter_code
_entity_poly.pdbx_strand_id
1 'polypeptide(L)'
;MASLYISPHLDDFRSLMALVAAEFCPSRPCTLIEDPPASLALCSRPSLVLGSGGGEVLSGASAVAWYLASQGKRIGSNAKQESQVWQWLSFADNELCPVLCSHAEMMRVLNVLDKNLEPRTFLVGNSLTLADIAVATAALLPFKYALEPSNRRTLTNVTRWFLTCVNQPQFVKVLGQISLCEKMVPVTPKPSIAPVPATEAQLKKEAKNREKLEKFQQKKKMEEKKKQEKKLAKPEKKDLEVISYDVPTPPGEKKDVLSPLPDSYSPQYVEAAWYSWWEKQGYFKPEYGVRLVSVSRIPLHLGHALTNAIQDCLTRWHRMRGETTLWNPGCDHAGIATQVVVEKKLMRERGLSRHDLGRDQFIQEVWKWKNEGGDRIYHQLKKLGSSLDWDRACFTMDPKLSNAVQEAFIRLHEDGVIYRSKRLVNWSCTLNSAISDIEVDKKELTGRTLLPVPGYKDKVEFGVLISFSYKIEGSDEEVIVATTRIETMLGDSAVAVHHADPRYQHLKGKMVLHPFCDRMMPIVFDEFVDINFGTGAVKITPAHDHNDYEVGNRHNLAFINILDENGLLINVPAPFLVQYTPTTSSPVLNVSVFLLPSHSKDIVEPLLKPQWYVDCADMGKQAADSVREGRLKIIPDHHHKTWFNWLDNIRDWCISRQLWWGHRIPAYFVTVNDPSVTPGEDMDGHYWVSGRTGEEARDKAAKRFNVSTDKITLRQDEDVLDTWFSSGIFPFSIFGWPNEDLSVFYPGTLLETGHDILFFWVARMVMMGLKLTGKLPFKEVYLHAVVRDAHGRKMSKSLGNVIDPLDVITGISLEGLYTQLQDCNLEPVEVEKAKQGQQSDYPTGIPECGTDALRFTLCAYTSQGRDINMDVNRILGYRNFCNKLWNAVKFAMRTLGGNFVPSEKRVRRWILSRLCTAVGLCNAGFQAYDFPAITTAIYNFWLYELCDIYLVSLFVYSGSQSQAVVCRQTLFTCLETGLRLLAPIMPFVGEELYQRLPRRRSQDDRSSIHVTPYPETEVTVRRCLWWSSSLQIQTLSLSQTIQPIPATGAVPEGCAVAIASDRCTVHLMLKGLIDLEKEVAKLTMKKGELEKTMDKLRKKMDKSDYKEKVLVKVQDLDVEKLRQSQTELEKATEAIDNYKRMV
;
A
#
# COMPACT_ATOMS: atom_id res chain seq x y z
N MET A 1 -39.17 9.95 -3.49
CA MET A 1 -38.25 10.70 -2.61
C MET A 1 -36.90 10.01 -2.65
N ALA A 2 -35.80 10.76 -2.50
CA ALA A 2 -34.47 10.16 -2.41
C ALA A 2 -34.34 9.37 -1.09
N SER A 3 -33.64 8.24 -1.12
CA SER A 3 -33.44 7.36 0.04
C SER A 3 -31.97 7.32 0.44
N LEU A 4 -31.65 7.74 1.67
CA LEU A 4 -30.29 7.81 2.20
C LEU A 4 -30.03 6.61 3.12
N TYR A 5 -29.28 5.64 2.64
CA TYR A 5 -28.84 4.46 3.39
C TYR A 5 -27.60 4.79 4.23
N ILE A 6 -27.65 4.56 5.54
CA ILE A 6 -26.56 4.89 6.49
C ILE A 6 -26.18 3.69 7.36
N SER A 7 -25.04 3.78 8.05
CA SER A 7 -24.61 2.76 9.02
C SER A 7 -25.48 2.76 10.27
N PRO A 8 -25.75 1.58 10.89
CA PRO A 8 -26.44 1.49 12.17
C PRO A 8 -25.56 1.90 13.37
N HIS A 9 -24.26 2.12 13.17
CA HIS A 9 -23.33 2.46 14.25
C HIS A 9 -23.47 3.94 14.64
N LEU A 10 -23.86 4.20 15.90
CA LEU A 10 -24.19 5.56 16.41
C LEU A 10 -23.03 6.55 16.34
N ASP A 11 -21.79 6.07 16.41
CA ASP A 11 -20.59 6.92 16.30
C ASP A 11 -19.86 6.75 14.95
N ASP A 12 -20.53 6.23 13.91
CA ASP A 12 -19.96 6.24 12.55
C ASP A 12 -19.99 7.65 11.95
N PHE A 13 -18.88 8.36 12.10
CA PHE A 13 -18.73 9.74 11.65
C PHE A 13 -19.03 9.92 10.14
N ARG A 14 -18.81 8.91 9.30
CA ARG A 14 -19.12 8.97 7.85
C ARG A 14 -20.63 9.07 7.61
N SER A 15 -21.41 8.32 8.37
CA SER A 15 -22.87 8.38 8.36
C SER A 15 -23.39 9.66 9.02
N LEU A 16 -22.75 10.12 10.09
CA LEU A 16 -23.09 11.39 10.75
C LEU A 16 -22.86 12.60 9.85
N MET A 17 -21.77 12.63 9.08
CA MET A 17 -21.48 13.68 8.10
C MET A 17 -22.61 13.82 7.07
N ALA A 18 -23.04 12.70 6.47
CA ALA A 18 -24.13 12.69 5.50
C ALA A 18 -25.48 13.09 6.12
N LEU A 19 -25.74 12.69 7.37
CA LEU A 19 -26.96 13.07 8.09
C LEU A 19 -27.01 14.56 8.41
N VAL A 20 -25.90 15.14 8.89
CA VAL A 20 -25.83 16.59 9.16
C VAL A 20 -25.96 17.37 7.85
N ALA A 21 -25.31 16.93 6.76
CA ALA A 21 -25.48 17.54 5.44
C ALA A 21 -26.94 17.47 4.95
N ALA A 22 -27.65 16.35 5.21
CA ALA A 22 -29.06 16.19 4.87
C ALA A 22 -29.99 17.19 5.58
N GLU A 23 -29.65 17.66 6.78
CA GLU A 23 -30.46 18.69 7.48
C GLU A 23 -30.40 20.06 6.81
N PHE A 24 -29.37 20.32 6.01
CA PHE A 24 -29.28 21.56 5.23
C PHE A 24 -29.93 21.42 3.84
N CYS A 25 -30.34 20.21 3.44
CA CYS A 25 -31.01 19.97 2.17
C CYS A 25 -32.51 20.38 2.25
N PRO A 26 -33.02 21.21 1.31
CA PRO A 26 -34.44 21.59 1.27
C PRO A 26 -35.38 20.39 1.12
N SER A 27 -34.95 19.37 0.36
CA SER A 27 -35.67 18.12 0.12
C SER A 27 -34.97 16.98 0.84
N ARG A 28 -35.13 16.92 2.17
CA ARG A 28 -34.45 15.94 3.02
C ARG A 28 -34.75 14.50 2.56
N PRO A 29 -33.73 13.68 2.26
CA PRO A 29 -33.93 12.30 1.84
C PRO A 29 -34.52 11.46 2.99
N CYS A 30 -35.24 10.40 2.62
CA CYS A 30 -35.72 9.40 3.55
C CYS A 30 -34.53 8.56 4.05
N THR A 31 -34.15 8.74 5.31
CA THR A 31 -33.05 7.99 5.91
C THR A 31 -33.46 6.54 6.18
N LEU A 32 -32.70 5.59 5.64
CA LEU A 32 -32.87 4.16 5.83
C LEU A 32 -31.60 3.60 6.49
N ILE A 33 -31.75 2.78 7.52
CA ILE A 33 -30.62 2.11 8.20
C ILE A 33 -30.61 0.60 7.87
N GLU A 34 -31.64 0.14 7.17
CA GLU A 34 -31.77 -1.22 6.64
C GLU A 34 -30.70 -1.50 5.58
N ASP A 35 -30.50 -2.79 5.30
CA ASP A 35 -29.61 -3.19 4.22
C ASP A 35 -30.18 -2.69 2.89
N PRO A 36 -29.35 -2.03 2.05
CA PRO A 36 -29.83 -1.62 0.74
C PRO A 36 -30.19 -2.88 -0.07
N PRO A 37 -31.14 -2.80 -1.02
CA PRO A 37 -31.52 -3.90 -1.91
C PRO A 37 -30.29 -4.68 -2.42
N ALA A 38 -30.41 -5.99 -2.68
CA ALA A 38 -29.26 -6.84 -3.04
C ALA A 38 -28.44 -6.32 -4.24
N SER A 39 -29.06 -5.57 -5.16
CA SER A 39 -28.41 -4.87 -6.28
C SER A 39 -27.48 -3.72 -5.86
N LEU A 40 -27.56 -3.25 -4.62
CA LEU A 40 -26.83 -2.11 -4.03
C LEU A 40 -25.90 -2.54 -2.89
N ALA A 41 -25.87 -3.83 -2.54
CA ALA A 41 -25.09 -4.36 -1.41
C ALA A 41 -23.56 -4.25 -1.58
N LEU A 42 -23.08 -3.95 -2.80
CA LEU A 42 -21.66 -3.71 -3.12
C LEU A 42 -21.20 -2.26 -2.84
N CYS A 43 -22.12 -1.33 -2.55
CA CYS A 43 -21.80 0.08 -2.32
C CYS A 43 -21.43 0.38 -0.85
N SER A 44 -20.43 1.24 -0.63
CA SER A 44 -20.05 1.68 0.72
C SER A 44 -21.11 2.60 1.33
N ARG A 45 -21.44 2.39 2.62
CA ARG A 45 -22.35 3.28 3.36
C ARG A 45 -21.59 4.54 3.84
N PRO A 46 -22.21 5.72 3.78
CA PRO A 46 -23.58 5.99 3.37
C PRO A 46 -23.77 5.97 1.83
N SER A 47 -24.98 5.66 1.37
CA SER A 47 -25.37 5.65 -0.05
C SER A 47 -26.72 6.35 -0.25
N LEU A 48 -26.86 7.19 -1.26
CA LEU A 48 -28.07 7.95 -1.58
C LEU A 48 -28.66 7.47 -2.92
N VAL A 49 -29.91 7.01 -2.90
CA VAL A 49 -30.66 6.59 -4.10
C VAL A 49 -31.61 7.70 -4.51
N LEU A 50 -31.49 8.19 -5.75
CA LEU A 50 -32.31 9.25 -6.30
C LEU A 50 -33.50 8.64 -7.09
N GLY A 51 -34.74 8.83 -6.60
CA GLY A 51 -35.97 8.38 -7.29
C GLY A 51 -36.55 7.04 -6.80
N SER A 52 -37.84 6.79 -7.09
CA SER A 52 -38.54 5.55 -6.71
C SER A 52 -38.44 4.49 -7.82
N GLY A 53 -37.67 3.41 -7.58
CA GLY A 53 -37.63 2.25 -8.49
C GLY A 53 -36.27 1.84 -9.06
N GLY A 54 -35.15 2.20 -8.41
CA GLY A 54 -33.80 1.82 -8.86
C GLY A 54 -33.06 2.90 -9.66
N GLY A 55 -33.33 4.18 -9.38
CA GLY A 55 -32.62 5.31 -9.98
C GLY A 55 -31.16 5.47 -9.50
N GLU A 56 -30.49 6.50 -10.04
CA GLU A 56 -29.07 6.81 -9.82
C GLU A 56 -28.65 6.73 -8.33
N VAL A 57 -27.51 6.09 -8.08
CA VAL A 57 -27.00 5.80 -6.74
C VAL A 57 -25.69 6.55 -6.55
N LEU A 58 -25.67 7.44 -5.57
CA LEU A 58 -24.45 8.06 -5.07
C LEU A 58 -23.94 7.23 -3.89
N SER A 59 -22.75 6.65 -3.99
CA SER A 59 -22.11 5.90 -2.92
C SER A 59 -20.86 6.60 -2.38
N GLY A 60 -20.63 6.52 -1.08
CA GLY A 60 -19.46 7.10 -0.41
C GLY A 60 -19.79 8.39 0.34
N ALA A 61 -19.25 8.50 1.56
CA ALA A 61 -19.60 9.55 2.52
C ALA A 61 -19.45 10.97 1.95
N SER A 62 -18.30 11.26 1.36
CA SER A 62 -17.96 12.58 0.85
C SER A 62 -18.77 12.94 -0.40
N ALA A 63 -19.05 11.99 -1.29
CA ALA A 63 -19.89 12.21 -2.48
C ALA A 63 -21.36 12.45 -2.10
N VAL A 64 -21.89 11.64 -1.19
CA VAL A 64 -23.26 11.79 -0.68
C VAL A 64 -23.42 13.11 0.08
N ALA A 65 -22.49 13.44 0.97
CA ALA A 65 -22.53 14.69 1.72
C ALA A 65 -22.33 15.91 0.82
N TRP A 66 -21.48 15.82 -0.20
CA TRP A 66 -21.32 16.86 -1.23
C TRP A 66 -22.63 17.14 -1.95
N TYR A 67 -23.28 16.08 -2.45
CA TYR A 67 -24.57 16.21 -3.12
C TYR A 67 -25.61 16.89 -2.19
N LEU A 68 -25.78 16.39 -0.97
CA LEU A 68 -26.75 16.94 -0.02
C LEU A 68 -26.46 18.38 0.40
N ALA A 69 -25.19 18.71 0.65
CA ALA A 69 -24.74 20.05 0.98
C ALA A 69 -24.90 21.03 -0.21
N SER A 70 -24.70 20.57 -1.44
CA SER A 70 -24.88 21.39 -2.65
C SER A 70 -26.34 21.85 -2.80
N GLN A 71 -27.30 20.97 -2.53
CA GLN A 71 -28.73 21.31 -2.53
C GLN A 71 -29.07 22.36 -1.46
N GLY A 72 -28.34 22.35 -0.34
CA GLY A 72 -28.44 23.35 0.73
C GLY A 72 -27.60 24.61 0.55
N LYS A 73 -26.90 24.78 -0.59
CA LYS A 73 -25.91 25.85 -0.83
C LYS A 73 -24.82 25.93 0.25
N ARG A 74 -24.33 24.78 0.73
CA ARG A 74 -23.32 24.64 1.78
C ARG A 74 -21.93 24.23 1.29
N ILE A 75 -21.69 24.23 -0.01
CA ILE A 75 -20.38 23.88 -0.61
C ILE A 75 -19.47 25.10 -0.86
N GLY A 76 -19.91 26.31 -0.53
CA GLY A 76 -19.19 27.56 -0.82
C GLY A 76 -20.00 28.45 -1.76
N SER A 77 -19.67 29.75 -1.83
CA SER A 77 -20.38 30.70 -2.69
C SER A 77 -19.72 30.93 -4.06
N ASN A 78 -18.50 30.42 -4.26
CA ASN A 78 -17.74 30.50 -5.51
C ASN A 78 -16.79 29.30 -5.65
N ALA A 79 -16.24 29.12 -6.85
CA ALA A 79 -15.36 28.00 -7.19
C ALA A 79 -14.13 27.88 -6.26
N LYS A 80 -13.59 29.02 -5.79
CA LYS A 80 -12.46 29.02 -4.84
C LYS A 80 -12.86 28.42 -3.50
N GLN A 81 -14.04 28.79 -2.97
CA GLN A 81 -14.55 28.22 -1.72
C GLN A 81 -14.95 26.76 -1.90
N GLU A 82 -15.55 26.37 -3.03
CA GLU A 82 -15.85 24.97 -3.33
C GLU A 82 -14.59 24.09 -3.36
N SER A 83 -13.51 24.59 -3.97
CA SER A 83 -12.21 23.92 -3.93
C SER A 83 -11.65 23.79 -2.50
N GLN A 84 -11.81 24.82 -1.67
CA GLN A 84 -11.39 24.77 -0.27
C GLN A 84 -12.23 23.79 0.54
N VAL A 85 -13.55 23.71 0.29
CA VAL A 85 -14.42 22.71 0.92
C VAL A 85 -13.96 21.29 0.59
N TRP A 86 -13.61 21.04 -0.68
CA TRP A 86 -13.02 19.75 -1.10
C TRP A 86 -11.71 19.42 -0.39
N GLN A 87 -10.82 20.41 -0.20
CA GLN A 87 -9.57 20.22 0.54
C GLN A 87 -9.83 19.78 1.99
N TRP A 88 -10.81 20.39 2.67
CA TRP A 88 -11.17 20.04 4.05
C TRP A 88 -11.89 18.69 4.18
N LEU A 89 -12.72 18.31 3.21
CA LEU A 89 -13.26 16.94 3.12
C LEU A 89 -12.14 15.92 3.03
N SER A 90 -11.16 16.16 2.14
CA SER A 90 -9.97 15.32 2.01
C SER A 90 -9.14 15.27 3.29
N PHE A 91 -8.99 16.39 4.00
CA PHE A 91 -8.30 16.46 5.29
C PHE A 91 -9.04 15.63 6.37
N ALA A 92 -10.36 15.73 6.44
CA ALA A 92 -11.15 14.94 7.38
C ALA A 92 -11.00 13.42 7.13
N ASP A 93 -11.04 13.00 5.87
CA ASP A 93 -10.94 11.60 5.47
C ASP A 93 -9.53 11.00 5.61
N ASN A 94 -8.47 11.79 5.36
CA ASN A 94 -7.09 11.28 5.29
C ASN A 94 -6.22 11.61 6.52
N GLU A 95 -6.48 12.71 7.23
CA GLU A 95 -5.60 13.17 8.32
C GLU A 95 -6.25 13.00 9.70
N LEU A 96 -7.58 13.13 9.81
CA LEU A 96 -8.32 12.99 11.08
C LEU A 96 -8.90 11.58 11.27
N CYS A 97 -9.54 11.02 10.24
CA CYS A 97 -10.16 9.70 10.29
C CYS A 97 -9.16 8.53 10.44
N PRO A 98 -7.97 8.53 9.80
CA PRO A 98 -7.06 7.38 9.88
C PRO A 98 -6.22 7.32 11.16
N VAL A 99 -6.22 8.37 12.00
CA VAL A 99 -5.21 8.60 13.05
C VAL A 99 -5.78 8.55 14.48
N LEU A 100 -6.51 7.48 14.84
CA LEU A 100 -6.88 7.23 16.24
C LEU A 100 -6.15 6.04 16.85
N CYS A 101 -4.82 5.97 16.63
CA CYS A 101 -3.95 4.98 17.27
C CYS A 101 -2.85 5.57 18.19
N SER A 102 -2.72 6.90 18.35
CA SER A 102 -1.92 7.48 19.45
C SER A 102 -2.35 8.91 19.85
N HIS A 103 -2.24 9.25 21.14
CA HIS A 103 -2.61 10.59 21.66
C HIS A 103 -1.70 11.70 21.09
N ALA A 104 -0.42 11.41 20.88
CA ALA A 104 0.55 12.39 20.38
C ALA A 104 0.27 12.84 18.94
N GLU A 105 -0.17 11.90 18.09
CA GLU A 105 -0.42 12.18 16.68
C GLU A 105 -1.77 12.91 16.48
N MET A 106 -2.80 12.52 17.24
CA MET A 106 -4.05 13.26 17.33
C MET A 106 -3.82 14.72 17.74
N MET A 107 -3.00 14.97 18.78
CA MET A 107 -2.67 16.33 19.19
C MET A 107 -1.87 17.09 18.13
N ARG A 108 -1.00 16.44 17.35
CA ARG A 108 -0.26 17.08 16.24
C ARG A 108 -1.22 17.59 15.16
N VAL A 109 -2.16 16.75 14.71
CA VAL A 109 -3.14 17.11 13.67
C VAL A 109 -4.06 18.23 14.15
N LEU A 110 -4.56 18.14 15.39
CA LEU A 110 -5.44 19.16 15.96
C LEU A 110 -4.74 20.51 16.17
N ASN A 111 -3.43 20.54 16.45
CA ASN A 111 -2.67 21.79 16.55
C ASN A 111 -2.53 22.50 15.19
N VAL A 112 -2.42 21.77 14.09
CA VAL A 112 -2.41 22.36 12.74
C VAL A 112 -3.77 22.99 12.42
N LEU A 113 -4.85 22.29 12.78
CA LEU A 113 -6.22 22.80 12.65
C LEU A 113 -6.44 24.05 13.54
N ASP A 114 -5.89 24.07 14.75
CA ASP A 114 -6.00 25.20 15.69
C ASP A 114 -5.42 26.48 15.12
N LYS A 115 -4.21 26.40 14.56
CA LYS A 115 -3.57 27.54 13.88
C LYS A 115 -4.37 28.03 12.68
N ASN A 116 -4.97 27.13 11.90
CA ASN A 116 -5.76 27.53 10.74
C ASN A 116 -7.07 28.26 11.12
N LEU A 117 -7.65 27.89 12.27
CA LEU A 117 -8.88 28.47 12.82
C LEU A 117 -8.64 29.74 13.66
N GLU A 118 -7.39 30.14 13.88
CA GLU A 118 -7.05 31.35 14.64
C GLU A 118 -7.70 32.62 14.04
N PRO A 119 -7.61 32.91 12.72
CA PRO A 119 -8.26 34.07 12.13
C PRO A 119 -9.71 33.84 11.68
N ARG A 120 -10.33 32.67 11.93
CA ARG A 120 -11.57 32.26 11.26
C ARG A 120 -12.63 31.67 12.17
N THR A 121 -13.89 32.07 11.97
CA THR A 121 -15.03 31.47 12.68
C THR A 121 -15.39 30.08 12.14
N PHE A 122 -15.31 29.89 10.83
CA PHE A 122 -15.58 28.64 10.09
C PHE A 122 -14.42 28.33 9.13
N LEU A 123 -14.26 27.08 8.71
CA LEU A 123 -13.11 26.64 7.89
C LEU A 123 -13.07 27.30 6.52
N VAL A 124 -14.25 27.51 5.90
CA VAL A 124 -14.38 28.13 4.59
C VAL A 124 -15.46 29.22 4.62
N GLY A 125 -15.08 30.45 4.25
CA GLY A 125 -15.99 31.59 4.23
C GLY A 125 -16.45 32.04 5.63
N ASN A 126 -17.57 32.74 5.68
CA ASN A 126 -18.12 33.37 6.90
C ASN A 126 -19.32 32.62 7.49
N SER A 127 -19.65 31.44 6.97
CA SER A 127 -20.79 30.64 7.40
C SER A 127 -20.45 29.16 7.37
N LEU A 128 -21.17 28.35 8.14
CA LEU A 128 -20.98 26.91 8.16
C LEU A 128 -21.13 26.29 6.76
N THR A 129 -20.11 25.52 6.35
CA THR A 129 -20.04 24.79 5.08
C THR A 129 -19.86 23.29 5.32
N LEU A 130 -19.87 22.50 4.25
CA LEU A 130 -19.55 21.08 4.30
C LEU A 130 -18.13 20.79 4.83
N ALA A 131 -17.19 21.73 4.71
CA ALA A 131 -15.87 21.62 5.34
C ALA A 131 -16.00 21.47 6.85
N ASP A 132 -16.81 22.33 7.47
CA ASP A 132 -17.06 22.32 8.90
C ASP A 132 -17.78 21.04 9.34
N ILE A 133 -18.75 20.59 8.55
CA ILE A 133 -19.50 19.34 8.79
C ILE A 133 -18.57 18.14 8.79
N ALA A 134 -17.70 18.02 7.78
CA ALA A 134 -16.78 16.90 7.65
C ALA A 134 -15.75 16.86 8.80
N VAL A 135 -15.08 17.98 9.06
CA VAL A 135 -14.02 18.04 10.08
C VAL A 135 -14.60 17.91 11.49
N ALA A 136 -15.77 18.50 11.78
CA ALA A 136 -16.37 18.42 13.12
C ALA A 136 -16.91 17.01 13.42
N THR A 137 -17.49 16.32 12.44
CA THR A 137 -17.93 14.93 12.64
C THR A 137 -16.76 13.97 12.81
N ALA A 138 -15.64 14.18 12.10
CA ALA A 138 -14.41 13.41 12.29
C ALA A 138 -13.75 13.68 13.67
N ALA A 139 -13.78 14.93 14.16
CA ALA A 139 -13.23 15.30 15.47
C ALA A 139 -14.13 14.91 16.67
N LEU A 140 -15.34 14.41 16.43
CA LEU A 140 -16.35 14.15 17.46
C LEU A 140 -15.85 13.15 18.52
N LEU A 141 -15.25 12.04 18.10
CA LEU A 141 -14.75 10.99 19.00
C LEU A 141 -13.63 11.50 19.93
N PRO A 142 -12.59 12.19 19.42
CA PRO A 142 -11.62 12.89 20.26
C PRO A 142 -12.24 13.78 21.34
N PHE A 143 -13.18 14.65 20.97
CA PHE A 143 -13.81 15.59 21.91
C PHE A 143 -14.69 14.90 22.96
N LYS A 144 -15.32 13.77 22.59
CA LYS A 144 -16.22 13.00 23.47
C LYS A 144 -15.46 12.08 24.43
N TYR A 145 -14.31 11.55 24.02
CA TYR A 145 -13.66 10.44 24.74
C TYR A 145 -12.17 10.64 25.09
N ALA A 146 -11.44 11.54 24.44
CA ALA A 146 -9.98 11.62 24.55
C ALA A 146 -9.43 13.00 24.99
N LEU A 147 -10.09 14.11 24.67
CA LEU A 147 -9.60 15.45 24.95
C LEU A 147 -10.10 15.97 26.31
N GLU A 148 -9.27 15.76 27.34
CA GLU A 148 -9.50 16.28 28.68
C GLU A 148 -9.48 17.83 28.72
N PRO A 149 -9.97 18.46 29.80
CA PRO A 149 -9.97 19.92 29.94
C PRO A 149 -8.59 20.57 29.72
N SER A 150 -7.48 19.91 30.07
CA SER A 150 -6.12 20.39 29.82
C SER A 150 -5.78 20.46 28.32
N ASN A 151 -6.14 19.43 27.54
CA ASN A 151 -5.92 19.41 26.10
C ASN A 151 -6.80 20.42 25.36
N ARG A 152 -8.06 20.58 25.81
CA ARG A 152 -8.98 21.58 25.23
C ARG A 152 -8.50 23.01 25.46
N ARG A 153 -7.84 23.28 26.59
CA ARG A 153 -7.21 24.59 26.87
C ARG A 153 -6.02 24.89 25.96
N THR A 154 -5.31 23.88 25.46
CA THR A 154 -4.22 24.07 24.50
C THR A 154 -4.71 24.23 23.06
N LEU A 155 -5.94 23.79 22.77
CA LEU A 155 -6.58 23.85 21.44
C LEU A 155 -7.75 24.86 21.48
N THR A 156 -7.44 26.12 21.79
CA THR A 156 -8.45 27.15 22.05
C THR A 156 -9.35 27.39 20.83
N ASN A 157 -8.75 27.49 19.64
CA ASN A 157 -9.46 27.83 18.41
C ASN A 157 -10.28 26.65 17.89
N VAL A 158 -9.73 25.43 17.91
CA VAL A 158 -10.49 24.22 17.56
C VAL A 158 -11.62 24.00 18.53
N THR A 159 -11.38 24.15 19.85
CA THR A 159 -12.43 23.94 20.86
C THR A 159 -13.57 24.93 20.69
N ARG A 160 -13.26 26.21 20.45
CA ARG A 160 -14.25 27.24 20.13
C ARG A 160 -15.05 26.86 18.88
N TRP A 161 -14.37 26.62 17.76
CA TRP A 161 -14.99 26.30 16.47
C TRP A 161 -15.83 25.02 16.54
N PHE A 162 -15.33 23.96 17.19
CA PHE A 162 -16.03 22.70 17.35
C PHE A 162 -17.33 22.90 18.12
N LEU A 163 -17.28 23.63 19.25
CA LEU A 163 -18.47 24.00 20.01
C LEU A 163 -19.42 24.88 19.19
N THR A 164 -18.91 25.79 18.36
CA THR A 164 -19.72 26.60 17.45
C THR A 164 -20.45 25.74 16.41
N CYS A 165 -19.84 24.68 15.90
CA CYS A 165 -20.44 23.77 14.91
C CYS A 165 -21.46 22.82 15.53
N VAL A 166 -21.08 22.10 16.58
CA VAL A 166 -21.92 21.05 17.19
C VAL A 166 -23.15 21.59 17.92
N ASN A 167 -23.12 22.87 18.33
CA ASN A 167 -24.29 23.54 18.91
C ASN A 167 -25.24 24.13 17.86
N GLN A 168 -24.94 24.03 16.55
CA GLN A 168 -25.91 24.42 15.53
C GLN A 168 -27.14 23.52 15.57
N PRO A 169 -28.36 24.06 15.31
CA PRO A 169 -29.59 23.27 15.40
C PRO A 169 -29.57 21.98 14.56
N GLN A 170 -28.92 22.01 13.39
CA GLN A 170 -28.79 20.88 12.49
C GLN A 170 -27.90 19.78 13.07
N PHE A 171 -26.80 20.16 13.73
CA PHE A 171 -25.94 19.22 14.43
C PHE A 171 -26.64 18.64 15.65
N VAL A 172 -27.30 19.46 16.47
CA VAL A 172 -28.04 18.99 17.66
C VAL A 172 -29.14 18.01 17.29
N LYS A 173 -29.80 18.20 16.14
CA LYS A 173 -30.84 17.29 15.64
C LYS A 173 -30.31 15.91 15.25
N VAL A 174 -29.05 15.82 14.80
CA VAL A 174 -28.40 14.56 14.40
C VAL A 174 -27.60 13.93 15.55
N LEU A 175 -26.76 14.70 16.22
CA LEU A 175 -25.83 14.25 17.27
C LEU A 175 -26.46 14.21 18.67
N GLY A 176 -27.54 14.97 18.90
CA GLY A 176 -28.03 15.27 20.23
C GLY A 176 -27.14 16.25 21.00
N GLN A 177 -27.47 16.48 22.28
CA GLN A 177 -26.60 17.23 23.20
C GLN A 177 -25.33 16.43 23.47
N ILE A 178 -24.17 16.99 23.10
CA ILE A 178 -22.88 16.33 23.27
C ILE A 178 -22.29 16.61 24.65
N SER A 179 -21.76 15.56 25.31
CA SER A 179 -20.99 15.69 26.54
C SER A 179 -19.51 15.53 26.22
N LEU A 180 -18.71 16.52 26.60
CA LEU A 180 -17.26 16.54 26.33
C LEU A 180 -16.50 15.70 27.37
N CYS A 181 -15.32 15.21 27.00
CA CYS A 181 -14.47 14.42 27.87
C CYS A 181 -13.97 15.24 29.07
N GLU A 182 -14.39 14.87 30.29
CA GLU A 182 -13.93 15.47 31.56
C GLU A 182 -12.68 14.78 32.11
N LYS A 183 -12.52 13.48 31.85
CA LYS A 183 -11.37 12.68 32.22
C LYS A 183 -11.28 11.49 31.27
N MET A 184 -10.14 11.31 30.61
CA MET A 184 -9.87 10.21 29.71
C MET A 184 -10.01 8.91 30.50
N VAL A 185 -10.91 8.03 30.06
CA VAL A 185 -11.14 6.74 30.71
C VAL A 185 -9.96 5.84 30.38
N PRO A 186 -9.10 5.49 31.35
CA PRO A 186 -8.04 4.55 31.08
C PRO A 186 -8.61 3.14 31.16
N VAL A 187 -8.26 2.28 30.21
CA VAL A 187 -8.19 0.84 30.46
C VAL A 187 -7.11 0.69 31.55
N THR A 188 -7.53 0.45 32.79
CA THR A 188 -6.64 0.50 33.96
C THR A 188 -6.11 -0.89 34.29
N PRO A 189 -4.92 -0.99 34.91
CA PRO A 189 -4.82 -0.69 36.35
C PRO A 189 -3.97 0.56 36.65
N LYS A 190 -4.61 1.54 37.31
CA LYS A 190 -4.08 2.83 37.83
C LYS A 190 -3.28 2.61 39.15
N PRO A 191 -2.79 3.66 39.85
CA PRO A 191 -2.16 4.93 39.44
C PRO A 191 -0.97 5.36 40.36
N SER A 192 -0.21 6.40 40.00
CA SER A 192 -0.11 7.65 40.80
C SER A 192 0.76 8.71 40.10
N ILE A 193 0.42 9.99 40.26
CA ILE A 193 1.24 11.14 39.87
C ILE A 193 1.37 12.09 41.08
N ALA A 194 2.63 12.44 41.34
CA ALA A 194 3.30 13.60 41.97
C ALA A 194 2.66 14.44 43.12
N PRO A 195 3.48 14.91 44.09
CA PRO A 195 3.11 16.02 44.97
C PRO A 195 4.10 17.21 44.97
N VAL A 196 3.57 18.39 45.32
CA VAL A 196 4.28 19.54 45.94
C VAL A 196 3.29 20.16 46.96
N PRO A 197 3.71 20.94 47.99
CA PRO A 197 4.30 20.57 49.28
C PRO A 197 3.29 20.64 50.46
N ALA A 198 3.73 20.24 51.66
CA ALA A 198 2.87 19.68 52.72
C ALA A 198 2.51 20.61 53.91
N THR A 199 1.33 20.40 54.49
CA THR A 199 0.83 20.90 55.79
C THR A 199 0.80 19.78 56.86
N GLU A 200 0.77 20.13 58.13
CA GLU A 200 1.02 19.26 59.30
C GLU A 200 0.16 17.97 59.40
N ALA A 201 -1.05 17.95 58.82
CA ALA A 201 -1.87 16.73 58.70
C ALA A 201 -1.27 15.69 57.72
N GLN A 202 -0.46 16.14 56.75
CA GLN A 202 0.30 15.27 55.86
C GLN A 202 1.46 14.57 56.59
N LEU A 203 2.08 15.14 57.62
CA LEU A 203 3.17 14.47 58.36
C LEU A 203 2.70 13.19 59.10
N LYS A 204 1.49 13.21 59.68
CA LYS A 204 0.88 12.00 60.29
C LYS A 204 0.43 10.98 59.24
N LYS A 205 -0.07 11.44 58.10
CA LYS A 205 -0.44 10.58 56.96
C LYS A 205 0.81 9.98 56.29
N GLU A 206 1.92 10.71 56.26
CA GLU A 206 3.22 10.29 55.74
C GLU A 206 3.91 9.28 56.65
N ALA A 207 3.78 9.39 57.98
CA ALA A 207 4.24 8.33 58.88
C ALA A 207 3.51 7.00 58.60
N LYS A 208 2.18 7.05 58.44
CA LYS A 208 1.35 5.87 58.14
C LYS A 208 1.56 5.35 56.71
N ASN A 209 1.92 6.22 55.78
CA ASN A 209 2.27 5.86 54.41
C ASN A 209 3.70 5.31 54.30
N ARG A 210 4.66 5.78 55.11
CA ARG A 210 6.02 5.20 55.23
C ARG A 210 5.96 3.76 55.74
N GLU A 211 5.19 3.52 56.78
CA GLU A 211 5.04 2.17 57.32
C GLU A 211 4.38 1.21 56.30
N LYS A 212 3.41 1.71 55.52
CA LYS A 212 2.80 0.97 54.40
C LYS A 212 3.76 0.77 53.23
N LEU A 213 4.59 1.76 52.93
CA LEU A 213 5.58 1.73 51.85
C LEU A 213 6.72 0.78 52.19
N GLU A 214 7.19 0.74 53.43
CA GLU A 214 8.18 -0.23 53.91
C GLU A 214 7.65 -1.66 53.88
N LYS A 215 6.40 -1.89 54.34
CA LYS A 215 5.72 -3.18 54.20
C LYS A 215 5.52 -3.59 52.73
N PHE A 216 5.26 -2.63 51.84
CA PHE A 216 5.13 -2.88 50.41
C PHE A 216 6.47 -3.16 49.73
N GLN A 217 7.53 -2.44 50.10
CA GLN A 217 8.90 -2.67 49.60
C GLN A 217 9.48 -3.99 50.12
N GLN A 218 9.20 -4.38 51.36
CA GLN A 218 9.55 -5.71 51.87
C GLN A 218 8.81 -6.82 51.10
N LYS A 219 7.52 -6.63 50.77
CA LYS A 219 6.77 -7.56 49.91
C LYS A 219 7.36 -7.66 48.51
N LYS A 220 7.72 -6.54 47.88
CA LYS A 220 8.37 -6.53 46.56
C LYS A 220 9.74 -7.21 46.59
N LYS A 221 10.57 -6.94 47.60
CA LYS A 221 11.87 -7.61 47.76
C LYS A 221 11.73 -9.11 48.01
N MET A 222 10.69 -9.56 48.74
CA MET A 222 10.39 -10.99 48.89
C MET A 222 9.86 -11.62 47.58
N GLU A 223 9.07 -10.90 46.78
CA GLU A 223 8.60 -11.38 45.47
C GLU A 223 9.73 -11.44 44.43
N GLU A 224 10.67 -10.49 44.46
CA GLU A 224 11.87 -10.49 43.62
C GLU A 224 12.85 -11.61 44.01
N LYS A 225 13.05 -11.85 45.31
CA LYS A 225 13.80 -13.03 45.79
C LYS A 225 13.14 -14.34 45.35
N LYS A 226 11.81 -14.46 45.48
CA LYS A 226 11.05 -15.64 44.98
C LYS A 226 11.14 -15.81 43.46
N LYS A 227 11.28 -14.72 42.69
CA LYS A 227 11.49 -14.77 41.23
C LYS A 227 12.93 -15.14 40.84
N GLN A 228 13.93 -14.70 41.63
CA GLN A 228 15.33 -15.10 41.43
C GLN A 228 15.56 -16.57 41.83
N GLU A 229 15.01 -17.02 42.94
CA GLU A 229 15.05 -18.44 43.35
C GLU A 229 14.33 -19.35 42.35
N LYS A 230 13.23 -18.89 41.73
CA LYS A 230 12.57 -19.62 40.61
C LYS A 230 13.34 -19.59 39.28
N LYS A 231 14.27 -18.63 39.08
CA LYS A 231 15.15 -18.60 37.89
C LYS A 231 16.36 -19.52 38.05
N LEU A 232 16.85 -19.71 39.27
CA LEU A 232 17.92 -20.67 39.59
C LEU A 232 17.47 -22.14 39.62
N ALA A 233 16.15 -22.40 39.57
CA ALA A 233 15.58 -23.76 39.60
C ALA A 233 14.98 -24.25 38.26
N LYS A 234 15.20 -23.53 37.14
CA LYS A 234 14.79 -24.04 35.82
C LYS A 234 15.93 -24.85 35.20
N PRO A 235 15.68 -26.08 34.73
CA PRO A 235 16.67 -26.80 33.94
C PRO A 235 16.98 -25.98 32.68
N GLU A 236 18.24 -26.01 32.25
CA GLU A 236 18.71 -25.41 31.01
C GLU A 236 17.73 -25.71 29.87
N LYS A 237 17.37 -24.68 29.09
CA LYS A 237 16.69 -24.87 27.82
C LYS A 237 17.61 -25.74 26.98
N LYS A 238 17.22 -27.00 26.74
CA LYS A 238 17.77 -27.78 25.63
C LYS A 238 17.64 -26.92 24.37
N ASP A 239 18.75 -26.73 23.67
CA ASP A 239 18.73 -26.20 22.32
C ASP A 239 17.71 -26.99 21.51
N LEU A 240 16.77 -26.30 20.86
CA LEU A 240 15.81 -26.94 19.97
C LEU A 240 16.61 -27.51 18.81
N GLU A 241 16.71 -28.84 18.71
CA GLU A 241 17.30 -29.50 17.55
C GLU A 241 16.67 -28.94 16.26
N VAL A 242 17.52 -28.49 15.34
CA VAL A 242 17.10 -27.99 14.03
C VAL A 242 16.57 -29.19 13.23
N ILE A 243 15.25 -29.30 13.09
CA ILE A 243 14.61 -30.38 12.33
C ILE A 243 14.83 -30.10 10.84
N SER A 244 15.69 -30.89 10.20
CA SER A 244 16.03 -30.78 8.78
C SER A 244 15.61 -32.03 7.99
N TYR A 245 15.56 -31.94 6.66
CA TYR A 245 15.22 -33.06 5.78
C TYR A 245 16.50 -33.76 5.31
N ASP A 246 16.87 -34.85 5.98
CA ASP A 246 18.15 -35.55 5.74
C ASP A 246 18.05 -36.70 4.70
N VAL A 247 16.88 -36.92 4.11
CA VAL A 247 16.72 -37.96 3.08
C VAL A 247 17.32 -37.46 1.76
N PRO A 248 18.26 -38.20 1.14
CA PRO A 248 18.91 -37.79 -0.10
C PRO A 248 17.93 -37.90 -1.28
N THR A 249 17.13 -36.86 -1.50
CA THR A 249 16.24 -36.74 -2.66
C THR A 249 16.99 -36.02 -3.77
N PRO A 250 17.24 -36.64 -4.93
CA PRO A 250 17.89 -35.98 -6.06
C PRO A 250 17.12 -34.73 -6.49
N PRO A 251 17.78 -33.66 -6.95
CA PRO A 251 17.11 -32.47 -7.45
C PRO A 251 16.06 -32.80 -8.51
N GLY A 252 14.84 -32.32 -8.32
CA GLY A 252 13.71 -32.56 -9.22
C GLY A 252 12.94 -33.85 -8.99
N GLU A 253 13.39 -34.74 -8.11
CA GLU A 253 12.61 -35.91 -7.71
C GLU A 253 11.59 -35.55 -6.63
N LYS A 254 10.49 -36.32 -6.60
CA LYS A 254 9.43 -36.11 -5.61
C LYS A 254 9.97 -36.45 -4.22
N LYS A 255 9.75 -35.54 -3.26
CA LYS A 255 10.09 -35.73 -1.85
C LYS A 255 9.45 -37.00 -1.28
N ASP A 256 10.22 -37.75 -0.49
CA ASP A 256 9.67 -38.86 0.29
C ASP A 256 8.81 -38.32 1.45
N VAL A 257 7.55 -38.73 1.44
CA VAL A 257 6.53 -38.39 2.45
C VAL A 257 6.00 -39.62 3.20
N LEU A 258 6.57 -40.81 2.97
CA LEU A 258 6.20 -42.05 3.66
C LEU A 258 6.70 -42.06 5.11
N SER A 259 7.80 -41.37 5.39
CA SER A 259 8.34 -41.22 6.74
C SER A 259 7.34 -40.51 7.67
N PRO A 260 7.27 -40.88 8.97
CA PRO A 260 6.42 -40.19 9.94
C PRO A 260 6.71 -38.68 10.01
N LEU A 261 5.65 -37.87 10.18
CA LEU A 261 5.77 -36.43 10.39
C LEU A 261 6.60 -36.13 11.66
N PRO A 262 7.63 -35.26 11.58
CA PRO A 262 8.31 -34.69 12.74
C PRO A 262 7.37 -34.15 13.83
N ASP A 263 7.87 -34.07 15.07
CA ASP A 263 7.09 -33.65 16.24
C ASP A 263 6.66 -32.19 16.22
N SER A 264 7.41 -31.33 15.52
CA SER A 264 7.04 -29.95 15.27
C SER A 264 7.24 -29.59 13.80
N TYR A 265 6.51 -28.57 13.37
CA TYR A 265 6.71 -27.96 12.06
C TYR A 265 8.08 -27.27 11.98
N SER A 266 8.80 -27.53 10.89
CA SER A 266 10.04 -26.85 10.51
C SER A 266 9.94 -26.39 9.06
N PRO A 267 10.09 -25.09 8.75
CA PRO A 267 10.11 -24.59 7.38
C PRO A 267 11.15 -25.29 6.50
N GLN A 268 12.38 -25.47 7.00
CA GLN A 268 13.45 -26.14 6.25
C GLN A 268 13.08 -27.56 5.85
N TYR A 269 12.49 -28.31 6.78
CA TYR A 269 12.01 -29.65 6.49
C TYR A 269 10.91 -29.59 5.44
N VAL A 270 9.91 -28.71 5.60
CA VAL A 270 8.73 -28.65 4.73
C VAL A 270 9.09 -28.22 3.31
N GLU A 271 9.85 -27.14 3.15
CA GLU A 271 10.16 -26.52 1.85
C GLU A 271 11.16 -27.32 1.00
N ALA A 272 11.90 -28.25 1.62
CA ALA A 272 12.89 -29.08 0.94
C ALA A 272 12.30 -29.90 -0.22
N ALA A 273 13.08 -30.03 -1.30
CA ALA A 273 12.83 -30.79 -2.53
C ALA A 273 11.63 -30.35 -3.41
N TRP A 274 10.55 -29.77 -2.85
CA TRP A 274 9.32 -29.48 -3.59
C TRP A 274 9.50 -28.58 -4.80
N TYR A 275 10.22 -27.47 -4.65
CA TYR A 275 10.34 -26.50 -5.74
C TYR A 275 10.99 -27.11 -6.98
N SER A 276 12.10 -27.82 -6.79
CA SER A 276 12.81 -28.48 -7.88
C SER A 276 11.95 -29.52 -8.59
N TRP A 277 11.10 -30.24 -7.84
CA TRP A 277 10.16 -31.20 -8.40
C TRP A 277 9.06 -30.51 -9.21
N TRP A 278 8.43 -29.45 -8.69
CA TRP A 278 7.42 -28.69 -9.43
C TRP A 278 7.95 -28.14 -10.75
N GLU A 279 9.18 -27.61 -10.74
CA GLU A 279 9.86 -27.11 -11.93
C GLU A 279 10.12 -28.23 -12.95
N LYS A 280 10.69 -29.36 -12.52
CA LYS A 280 10.96 -30.52 -13.41
C LYS A 280 9.70 -31.12 -14.02
N GLN A 281 8.60 -31.17 -13.26
CA GLN A 281 7.32 -31.70 -13.75
C GLN A 281 6.59 -30.73 -14.69
N GLY A 282 7.05 -29.48 -14.81
CA GLY A 282 6.46 -28.50 -15.71
C GLY A 282 5.12 -27.92 -15.24
N TYR A 283 4.78 -28.01 -13.93
CA TYR A 283 3.49 -27.50 -13.41
C TYR A 283 3.31 -25.99 -13.54
N PHE A 284 4.36 -25.25 -13.87
CA PHE A 284 4.32 -23.81 -14.05
C PHE A 284 4.01 -23.40 -15.50
N LYS A 285 4.11 -24.34 -16.45
CA LYS A 285 3.90 -24.07 -17.88
C LYS A 285 2.41 -23.89 -18.21
N PRO A 286 2.06 -23.09 -19.23
CA PRO A 286 0.69 -22.97 -19.70
C PRO A 286 0.29 -24.19 -20.55
N GLU A 287 -0.69 -24.98 -20.13
CA GLU A 287 -1.32 -26.04 -20.95
C GLU A 287 -2.52 -25.47 -21.73
N TYR A 288 -2.66 -25.77 -23.03
CA TYR A 288 -3.45 -25.06 -24.06
C TYR A 288 -4.96 -24.82 -23.73
N GLY A 289 -5.41 -23.55 -23.79
CA GLY A 289 -6.82 -23.16 -23.55
C GLY A 289 -7.07 -21.79 -22.84
N VAL A 290 -6.62 -20.68 -23.43
CA VAL A 290 -6.95 -19.24 -23.15
C VAL A 290 -6.80 -18.65 -21.71
N ARG A 291 -5.95 -17.61 -21.65
CA ARG A 291 -5.93 -16.33 -20.84
C ARG A 291 -4.97 -16.11 -19.65
N LEU A 292 -4.24 -14.99 -19.74
CA LEU A 292 -2.97 -14.68 -19.04
C LEU A 292 -3.02 -13.57 -17.97
N VAL A 293 -2.15 -13.68 -16.95
CA VAL A 293 -1.66 -12.61 -16.05
C VAL A 293 -0.12 -12.56 -16.16
N SER A 294 0.47 -11.49 -16.73
CA SER A 294 1.93 -11.38 -16.88
C SER A 294 2.48 -10.26 -16.01
N VAL A 295 3.50 -10.56 -15.18
CA VAL A 295 4.25 -9.52 -14.45
C VAL A 295 5.71 -9.93 -14.26
N SER A 296 6.64 -8.98 -14.39
CA SER A 296 8.10 -9.15 -14.28
C SER A 296 8.70 -8.06 -13.38
N ARG A 297 9.71 -8.37 -12.53
CA ARG A 297 10.39 -7.40 -11.63
C ARG A 297 11.83 -7.77 -11.23
N ILE A 298 12.55 -6.73 -10.78
CA ILE A 298 13.99 -6.58 -10.43
C ILE A 298 14.24 -6.95 -8.91
N PRO A 299 15.46 -6.94 -8.32
CA PRO A 299 15.81 -7.63 -7.06
C PRO A 299 14.96 -7.30 -5.84
N LEU A 300 14.75 -8.32 -4.99
CA LEU A 300 13.62 -8.32 -4.06
C LEU A 300 13.96 -7.72 -2.69
N HIS A 301 12.96 -7.05 -2.14
CA HIS A 301 12.76 -6.77 -0.73
C HIS A 301 11.32 -7.19 -0.38
N LEU A 302 10.87 -7.02 0.87
CA LEU A 302 9.51 -7.42 1.26
C LEU A 302 8.37 -6.81 0.41
N GLY A 303 8.59 -5.66 -0.21
CA GLY A 303 7.65 -5.07 -1.18
C GLY A 303 7.51 -5.90 -2.45
N HIS A 304 8.61 -6.47 -2.94
CA HIS A 304 8.56 -7.39 -4.07
C HIS A 304 8.03 -8.77 -3.67
N ALA A 305 8.29 -9.21 -2.43
CA ALA A 305 7.69 -10.44 -1.90
C ALA A 305 6.16 -10.32 -1.83
N LEU A 306 5.62 -9.14 -1.52
CA LEU A 306 4.17 -8.88 -1.56
C LEU A 306 3.61 -9.03 -2.98
N THR A 307 4.20 -8.29 -3.93
CA THR A 307 3.84 -8.37 -5.36
C THR A 307 3.87 -9.84 -5.84
N ASN A 308 4.93 -10.57 -5.49
CA ASN A 308 5.07 -11.98 -5.83
C ASN A 308 4.00 -12.88 -5.20
N ALA A 309 3.72 -12.70 -3.90
CA ALA A 309 2.71 -13.48 -3.19
C ALA A 309 1.31 -13.28 -3.79
N ILE A 310 0.96 -12.04 -4.14
CA ILE A 310 -0.31 -11.71 -4.80
C ILE A 310 -0.40 -12.37 -6.17
N GLN A 311 0.60 -12.15 -7.04
CA GLN A 311 0.62 -12.67 -8.41
C GLN A 311 0.62 -14.19 -8.44
N ASP A 312 1.44 -14.84 -7.63
CA ASP A 312 1.51 -16.30 -7.58
C ASP A 312 0.22 -16.90 -7.03
N CYS A 313 -0.39 -16.26 -6.03
CA CYS A 313 -1.66 -16.70 -5.47
C CYS A 313 -2.78 -16.66 -6.52
N LEU A 314 -2.90 -15.57 -7.28
CA LEU A 314 -3.84 -15.46 -8.40
C LEU A 314 -3.51 -16.49 -9.49
N THR A 315 -2.24 -16.61 -9.86
CA THR A 315 -1.78 -17.56 -10.88
C THR A 315 -2.14 -18.99 -10.53
N ARG A 316 -1.87 -19.42 -9.29
CA ARG A 316 -2.24 -20.74 -8.78
C ARG A 316 -3.74 -20.93 -8.71
N TRP A 317 -4.50 -19.93 -8.28
CA TRP A 317 -5.96 -20.01 -8.23
C TRP A 317 -6.57 -20.19 -9.63
N HIS A 318 -6.15 -19.41 -10.63
CA HIS A 318 -6.59 -19.55 -12.02
C HIS A 318 -6.18 -20.92 -12.61
N ARG A 319 -4.94 -21.36 -12.40
CA ARG A 319 -4.46 -22.68 -12.83
C ARG A 319 -5.28 -23.82 -12.20
N MET A 320 -5.55 -23.74 -10.90
CA MET A 320 -6.39 -24.72 -10.20
C MET A 320 -7.86 -24.64 -10.62
N ARG A 321 -8.34 -23.54 -11.21
CA ARG A 321 -9.66 -23.46 -11.84
C ARG A 321 -9.70 -24.05 -13.26
N GLY A 322 -8.56 -24.56 -13.75
CA GLY A 322 -8.43 -25.15 -15.08
C GLY A 322 -8.25 -24.12 -16.19
N GLU A 323 -7.90 -22.88 -15.85
CA GLU A 323 -7.64 -21.81 -16.83
C GLU A 323 -6.17 -21.86 -17.29
N THR A 324 -5.91 -21.64 -18.59
CA THR A 324 -4.53 -21.60 -19.12
C THR A 324 -3.82 -20.35 -18.65
N THR A 325 -2.99 -20.52 -17.63
CA THR A 325 -2.33 -19.40 -16.95
C THR A 325 -0.83 -19.43 -17.27
N LEU A 326 -0.31 -18.37 -17.91
CA LEU A 326 1.13 -18.12 -18.02
C LEU A 326 1.46 -16.89 -17.18
N TRP A 327 2.52 -17.02 -16.38
CA TRP A 327 3.13 -15.94 -15.61
C TRP A 327 4.60 -15.89 -16.00
N ASN A 328 4.94 -14.93 -16.86
CA ASN A 328 6.25 -14.87 -17.50
C ASN A 328 7.25 -14.07 -16.65
N PRO A 329 8.36 -14.68 -16.19
CA PRO A 329 9.40 -13.95 -15.48
C PRO A 329 10.20 -13.02 -16.40
N GLY A 330 10.66 -11.91 -15.81
CA GLY A 330 11.58 -11.03 -16.50
C GLY A 330 12.29 -10.06 -15.57
N CYS A 331 13.47 -9.62 -15.99
CA CYS A 331 14.29 -8.63 -15.31
C CYS A 331 14.50 -7.40 -16.19
N ASP A 332 14.51 -6.24 -15.56
CA ASP A 332 14.80 -4.98 -16.23
C ASP A 332 16.29 -4.62 -16.09
N HIS A 333 16.87 -4.04 -17.14
CA HIS A 333 18.23 -3.51 -17.15
C HIS A 333 18.37 -2.26 -16.27
N ALA A 334 17.26 -1.57 -15.98
CA ALA A 334 17.15 -0.47 -15.02
C ALA A 334 18.07 0.74 -15.28
N GLY A 335 18.57 0.90 -16.51
CA GLY A 335 19.35 2.04 -17.02
C GLY A 335 20.19 2.75 -15.97
N ILE A 336 19.73 3.94 -15.57
CA ILE A 336 20.39 4.82 -14.60
C ILE A 336 20.68 4.15 -13.25
N ALA A 337 19.76 3.33 -12.74
CA ALA A 337 19.91 2.71 -11.43
C ALA A 337 21.04 1.67 -11.43
N THR A 338 21.13 0.85 -12.47
CA THR A 338 22.22 -0.13 -12.62
C THR A 338 23.55 0.59 -12.85
N GLN A 339 23.57 1.59 -13.73
CA GLN A 339 24.78 2.34 -14.04
C GLN A 339 25.39 2.98 -12.78
N VAL A 340 24.57 3.66 -11.96
CA VAL A 340 25.02 4.29 -10.71
C VAL A 340 25.57 3.27 -9.71
N VAL A 341 24.97 2.07 -9.63
CA VAL A 341 25.46 1.01 -8.74
C VAL A 341 26.85 0.52 -9.16
N VAL A 342 27.05 0.31 -10.46
CA VAL A 342 28.33 -0.16 -11.02
C VAL A 342 29.41 0.92 -10.91
N GLU A 343 29.09 2.18 -11.20
CA GLU A 343 30.04 3.29 -11.05
C GLU A 343 30.49 3.45 -9.59
N LYS A 344 29.56 3.41 -8.62
CA LYS A 344 29.91 3.46 -7.19
C LYS A 344 30.76 2.27 -6.74
N LYS A 345 30.50 1.08 -7.29
CA LYS A 345 31.33 -0.11 -7.04
C LYS A 345 32.74 0.07 -7.58
N LEU A 346 32.89 0.49 -8.84
CA LEU A 346 34.18 0.75 -9.47
C LEU A 346 35.00 1.81 -8.74
N MET A 347 34.38 2.92 -8.35
CA MET A 347 35.05 3.98 -7.61
C MET A 347 35.56 3.50 -6.25
N ARG A 348 34.76 2.72 -5.50
CA ARG A 348 35.15 2.20 -4.19
C ARG A 348 36.23 1.11 -4.25
N GLU A 349 36.14 0.20 -5.21
CA GLU A 349 37.05 -0.96 -5.29
C GLU A 349 38.35 -0.64 -6.04
N ARG A 350 38.28 0.22 -7.06
CA ARG A 350 39.40 0.48 -7.99
C ARG A 350 39.79 1.96 -8.09
N GLY A 351 39.00 2.88 -7.54
CA GLY A 351 39.26 4.33 -7.68
C GLY A 351 39.10 4.86 -9.11
N LEU A 352 38.36 4.16 -9.96
CA LEU A 352 38.18 4.50 -11.37
C LEU A 352 36.74 4.98 -11.65
N SER A 353 36.60 5.97 -12.52
CA SER A 353 35.32 6.40 -13.09
C SER A 353 35.02 5.67 -14.40
N ARG A 354 33.76 5.77 -14.89
CA ARG A 354 33.42 5.25 -16.22
C ARG A 354 34.26 5.91 -17.33
N HIS A 355 34.61 7.18 -17.17
CA HIS A 355 35.36 7.94 -18.18
C HIS A 355 36.82 7.48 -18.29
N ASP A 356 37.41 6.99 -17.19
CA ASP A 356 38.75 6.42 -17.19
C ASP A 356 38.83 5.08 -17.95
N LEU A 357 37.74 4.30 -17.95
CA LEU A 357 37.64 3.01 -18.65
C LEU A 357 37.27 3.16 -20.13
N GLY A 358 36.50 4.19 -20.48
CA GLY A 358 35.84 4.30 -21.77
C GLY A 358 34.58 3.43 -21.88
N ARG A 359 33.76 3.71 -22.90
CA ARG A 359 32.38 3.19 -23.04
C ARG A 359 32.32 1.66 -23.11
N ASP A 360 33.12 1.04 -23.97
CA ASP A 360 33.04 -0.40 -24.23
C ASP A 360 33.45 -1.23 -23.01
N GLN A 361 34.55 -0.85 -22.35
CA GLN A 361 35.02 -1.53 -21.14
C GLN A 361 34.03 -1.35 -19.99
N PHE A 362 33.46 -0.15 -19.83
CA PHE A 362 32.44 0.09 -18.83
C PHE A 362 31.19 -0.79 -19.05
N ILE A 363 30.69 -0.89 -20.29
CA ILE A 363 29.54 -1.74 -20.63
C ILE A 363 29.83 -3.21 -20.30
N GLN A 364 31.06 -3.69 -20.52
CA GLN A 364 31.47 -5.05 -20.14
C GLN A 364 31.42 -5.26 -18.62
N GLU A 365 31.86 -4.29 -17.82
CA GLU A 365 31.74 -4.35 -16.35
C GLU A 365 30.28 -4.37 -15.89
N VAL A 366 29.39 -3.63 -16.56
CA VAL A 366 27.95 -3.67 -16.25
C VAL A 366 27.34 -5.04 -16.57
N TRP A 367 27.68 -5.65 -17.71
CA TRP A 367 27.26 -7.01 -18.05
C TRP A 367 27.80 -8.05 -17.06
N LYS A 368 29.07 -7.91 -16.65
CA LYS A 368 29.67 -8.76 -15.62
C LYS A 368 28.91 -8.66 -14.31
N TRP A 369 28.62 -7.46 -13.83
CA TRP A 369 27.82 -7.23 -12.63
C TRP A 369 26.41 -7.84 -12.76
N LYS A 370 25.75 -7.68 -13.92
CA LYS A 370 24.43 -8.28 -14.18
C LYS A 370 24.48 -9.80 -14.15
N ASN A 371 25.51 -10.42 -14.73
CA ASN A 371 25.62 -11.87 -14.78
C ASN A 371 26.01 -12.47 -13.42
N GLU A 372 26.84 -11.78 -12.63
CA GLU A 372 27.18 -12.17 -11.26
C GLU A 372 25.99 -12.02 -10.28
N GLY A 373 25.16 -10.97 -10.46
CA GLY A 373 24.06 -10.64 -9.55
C GLY A 373 22.67 -11.12 -9.98
N GLY A 374 22.45 -11.39 -11.27
CA GLY A 374 21.14 -11.70 -11.86
C GLY A 374 20.53 -12.99 -11.33
N ASP A 375 21.36 -14.01 -11.10
CA ASP A 375 20.91 -15.32 -10.60
C ASP A 375 20.33 -15.24 -9.19
N ARG A 376 20.75 -14.25 -8.38
CA ARG A 376 20.21 -14.04 -7.03
C ARG A 376 18.73 -13.72 -7.06
N ILE A 377 18.26 -12.90 -8.02
CA ILE A 377 16.85 -12.51 -8.11
C ILE A 377 15.99 -13.73 -8.38
N TYR A 378 16.39 -14.54 -9.38
CA TYR A 378 15.69 -15.77 -9.71
C TYR A 378 15.74 -16.75 -8.54
N HIS A 379 16.88 -16.86 -7.86
CA HIS A 379 16.97 -17.67 -6.64
C HIS A 379 15.97 -17.22 -5.56
N GLN A 380 15.87 -15.91 -5.28
CA GLN A 380 14.91 -15.38 -4.30
C GLN A 380 13.46 -15.69 -4.71
N LEU A 381 13.10 -15.51 -5.98
CA LEU A 381 11.76 -15.84 -6.50
C LEU A 381 11.46 -17.34 -6.40
N LYS A 382 12.44 -18.21 -6.69
CA LYS A 382 12.30 -19.66 -6.51
C LYS A 382 12.10 -20.02 -5.03
N LYS A 383 12.86 -19.39 -4.12
CA LYS A 383 12.71 -19.57 -2.67
C LYS A 383 11.35 -19.08 -2.15
N LEU A 384 10.80 -18.01 -2.71
CA LEU A 384 9.42 -17.57 -2.43
C LEU A 384 8.33 -18.53 -2.95
N GLY A 385 8.70 -19.60 -3.67
CA GLY A 385 7.74 -20.57 -4.20
C GLY A 385 6.98 -20.07 -5.42
N SER A 386 7.54 -19.13 -6.19
CA SER A 386 6.89 -18.56 -7.38
C SER A 386 6.66 -19.61 -8.47
N SER A 387 5.45 -19.74 -8.99
CA SER A 387 5.09 -20.64 -10.11
C SER A 387 5.27 -20.01 -11.49
N LEU A 388 6.47 -19.44 -11.71
CA LEU A 388 6.88 -18.75 -12.94
C LEU A 388 7.31 -19.75 -14.04
N ASP A 389 7.03 -19.41 -15.30
CA ASP A 389 7.52 -20.17 -16.46
C ASP A 389 8.98 -19.79 -16.78
N TRP A 390 9.93 -20.45 -16.13
CA TRP A 390 11.36 -20.15 -16.26
C TRP A 390 11.92 -20.34 -17.67
N ASP A 391 11.29 -21.17 -18.52
CA ASP A 391 11.71 -21.36 -19.92
C ASP A 391 11.53 -20.07 -20.76
N ARG A 392 10.68 -19.16 -20.30
CA ARG A 392 10.36 -17.89 -20.98
C ARG A 392 11.01 -16.66 -20.33
N ALA A 393 11.85 -16.87 -19.32
CA ALA A 393 12.54 -15.79 -18.61
C ALA A 393 13.25 -14.85 -19.58
N CYS A 394 12.99 -13.55 -19.42
CA CYS A 394 13.49 -12.53 -20.34
C CYS A 394 14.21 -11.39 -19.61
N PHE A 395 15.12 -10.74 -20.31
CA PHE A 395 15.80 -9.54 -19.86
C PHE A 395 15.53 -8.43 -20.88
N THR A 396 15.29 -7.19 -20.42
CA THR A 396 14.84 -6.11 -21.32
C THR A 396 15.83 -5.81 -22.46
N MET A 397 17.12 -6.10 -22.28
CA MET A 397 18.14 -5.97 -23.32
C MET A 397 18.47 -7.28 -24.09
N ASP A 398 17.70 -8.36 -23.90
CA ASP A 398 17.85 -9.55 -24.75
C ASP A 398 17.63 -9.20 -26.23
N PRO A 399 18.29 -9.89 -27.18
CA PRO A 399 18.19 -9.55 -28.61
C PRO A 399 16.75 -9.43 -29.11
N LYS A 400 15.86 -10.33 -28.68
CA LYS A 400 14.44 -10.32 -29.03
C LYS A 400 13.73 -9.03 -28.59
N LEU A 401 13.95 -8.60 -27.33
CA LEU A 401 13.30 -7.41 -26.77
C LEU A 401 13.97 -6.13 -27.30
N SER A 402 15.29 -6.13 -27.49
CA SER A 402 16.02 -5.02 -28.10
C SER A 402 15.54 -4.73 -29.53
N ASN A 403 15.26 -5.77 -30.33
CA ASN A 403 14.67 -5.61 -31.66
C ASN A 403 13.28 -4.98 -31.60
N ALA A 404 12.45 -5.36 -30.62
CA ALA A 404 11.15 -4.74 -30.39
C ALA A 404 11.27 -3.26 -30.02
N VAL A 405 12.23 -2.91 -29.15
CA VAL A 405 12.51 -1.51 -28.78
C VAL A 405 12.94 -0.68 -29.98
N GLN A 406 13.84 -1.23 -30.79
CA GLN A 406 14.31 -0.60 -32.02
C GLN A 406 13.15 -0.34 -33.00
N GLU A 407 12.30 -1.35 -33.23
CA GLU A 407 11.13 -1.23 -34.09
C GLU A 407 10.15 -0.17 -33.57
N ALA A 408 9.87 -0.16 -32.26
CA ALA A 408 8.98 0.81 -31.64
C ALA A 408 9.47 2.25 -31.87
N PHE A 409 10.77 2.49 -31.66
CA PHE A 409 11.37 3.81 -31.93
C PHE A 409 11.22 4.21 -33.40
N ILE A 410 11.57 3.30 -34.32
CA ILE A 410 11.55 3.58 -35.77
C ILE A 410 10.14 3.96 -36.20
N ARG A 411 9.13 3.17 -35.85
CA ARG A 411 7.72 3.45 -36.23
C ARG A 411 7.24 4.79 -35.66
N LEU A 412 7.49 5.05 -34.39
CA LEU A 412 7.05 6.30 -33.76
C LEU A 412 7.76 7.53 -34.32
N HIS A 413 9.04 7.41 -34.71
CA HIS A 413 9.78 8.47 -35.38
C HIS A 413 9.26 8.72 -36.80
N GLU A 414 8.99 7.67 -37.56
CA GLU A 414 8.43 7.77 -38.92
C GLU A 414 6.99 8.32 -38.93
N ASP A 415 6.20 8.02 -37.89
CA ASP A 415 4.87 8.59 -37.66
C ASP A 415 4.90 10.07 -37.21
N GLY A 416 6.09 10.64 -36.94
CA GLY A 416 6.26 12.00 -36.43
C GLY A 416 5.91 12.17 -34.93
N VAL A 417 5.66 11.07 -34.22
CA VAL A 417 5.31 11.06 -32.79
C VAL A 417 6.56 11.23 -31.93
N ILE A 418 7.67 10.62 -32.34
CA ILE A 418 8.99 10.90 -31.81
C ILE A 418 9.60 12.03 -32.62
N TYR A 419 10.09 13.05 -31.94
CA TYR A 419 10.76 14.19 -32.55
C TYR A 419 11.91 14.69 -31.68
N ARG A 420 12.78 15.51 -32.27
CA ARG A 420 13.93 16.11 -31.58
C ARG A 420 13.64 17.58 -31.29
N SER A 421 13.87 18.02 -30.05
CA SER A 421 13.63 19.41 -29.64
C SER A 421 14.65 19.85 -28.59
N LYS A 422 15.00 21.14 -28.60
CA LYS A 422 15.85 21.77 -27.59
C LYS A 422 14.93 22.36 -26.55
N ARG A 423 14.93 21.78 -25.36
CA ARG A 423 14.09 22.23 -24.23
C ARG A 423 14.92 22.24 -22.96
N LEU A 424 14.36 22.85 -21.92
CA LEU A 424 14.91 22.75 -20.59
C LEU A 424 14.75 21.31 -20.11
N VAL A 425 15.85 20.70 -19.67
CA VAL A 425 15.85 19.37 -19.06
C VAL A 425 16.38 19.46 -17.65
N ASN A 426 15.87 18.59 -16.78
CA ASN A 426 16.52 18.37 -15.48
C ASN A 426 17.85 17.66 -15.73
N TRP A 427 18.97 18.34 -15.56
CA TRP A 427 20.31 17.82 -15.78
C TRP A 427 20.97 17.47 -14.45
N SER A 428 21.61 16.30 -14.37
CA SER A 428 22.51 15.98 -13.26
C SER A 428 23.96 16.17 -13.70
N CYS A 429 24.64 17.16 -13.13
CA CYS A 429 26.05 17.43 -13.40
C CYS A 429 26.96 16.27 -12.95
N THR A 430 26.62 15.56 -11.88
CA THR A 430 27.37 14.37 -11.45
C THR A 430 27.22 13.18 -12.41
N LEU A 431 26.03 12.96 -12.98
CA LEU A 431 25.78 11.82 -13.87
C LEU A 431 26.00 12.15 -15.35
N ASN A 432 26.21 13.43 -15.67
CA ASN A 432 26.24 14.00 -17.01
C ASN A 432 25.08 13.47 -17.86
N SER A 433 23.86 13.55 -17.33
CA SER A 433 22.66 13.05 -18.02
C SER A 433 21.42 13.83 -17.64
N ALA A 434 20.51 13.95 -18.61
CA ALA A 434 19.13 14.32 -18.34
C ALA A 434 18.44 13.29 -17.45
N ILE A 435 17.55 13.79 -16.61
CA ILE A 435 16.73 13.08 -15.63
C ILE A 435 15.28 13.45 -15.94
N SER A 436 14.35 12.51 -15.86
CA SER A 436 12.94 12.86 -16.07
C SER A 436 12.37 13.65 -14.88
N ASP A 437 11.37 14.50 -15.10
CA ASP A 437 10.64 15.24 -14.04
C ASP A 437 10.21 14.36 -12.86
N ILE A 438 9.96 13.09 -13.15
CA ILE A 438 9.38 12.13 -12.24
C ILE A 438 10.44 11.29 -11.49
N GLU A 439 11.73 11.42 -11.87
CA GLU A 439 12.93 10.86 -11.20
C GLU A 439 13.63 11.89 -10.29
N VAL A 440 12.97 13.04 -10.04
CA VAL A 440 13.49 14.14 -9.23
C VAL A 440 12.68 14.24 -7.92
N ASP A 441 13.38 14.17 -6.79
CA ASP A 441 12.82 14.38 -5.47
C ASP A 441 12.85 15.88 -5.11
N LYS A 442 11.70 16.42 -4.67
CA LYS A 442 11.57 17.80 -4.17
C LYS A 442 11.85 17.83 -2.68
N LYS A 443 12.83 18.63 -2.25
CA LYS A 443 13.09 18.88 -0.83
C LYS A 443 12.78 20.33 -0.49
N GLU A 444 11.77 20.52 0.37
CA GLU A 444 11.43 21.83 0.91
C GLU A 444 12.33 22.16 2.10
N LEU A 445 12.90 23.36 2.10
CA LEU A 445 13.73 23.88 3.18
C LEU A 445 13.02 25.06 3.81
N THR A 446 12.77 25.01 5.13
CA THR A 446 12.05 26.07 5.86
C THR A 446 12.92 27.29 6.20
N GLY A 447 14.19 27.29 5.80
CA GLY A 447 15.12 28.40 6.00
C GLY A 447 16.56 28.04 5.67
N ARG A 448 17.48 28.96 5.99
CA ARG A 448 18.92 28.82 5.74
C ARG A 448 19.45 27.50 6.28
N THR A 449 19.96 26.65 5.39
CA THR A 449 20.41 25.30 5.70
C THR A 449 21.71 25.01 4.95
N LEU A 450 22.74 24.56 5.68
CA LEU A 450 23.98 24.07 5.10
C LEU A 450 23.84 22.57 4.78
N LEU A 451 23.90 22.21 3.51
CA LEU A 451 23.78 20.83 3.04
C LEU A 451 25.09 20.37 2.38
N PRO A 452 25.52 19.12 2.62
CA PRO A 452 26.56 18.52 1.79
C PRO A 452 26.03 18.28 0.37
N VAL A 453 26.84 18.64 -0.63
CA VAL A 453 26.53 18.41 -2.05
C VAL A 453 27.65 17.54 -2.64
N PRO A 454 27.32 16.43 -3.33
CA PRO A 454 28.32 15.60 -4.01
C PRO A 454 29.24 16.45 -4.90
N GLY A 455 30.56 16.24 -4.82
CA GLY A 455 31.55 17.01 -5.58
C GLY A 455 32.07 18.29 -4.90
N TYR A 456 31.43 18.77 -3.83
CA TYR A 456 31.89 19.93 -3.06
C TYR A 456 32.62 19.50 -1.78
N LYS A 457 33.73 20.17 -1.46
CA LYS A 457 34.50 19.90 -0.22
C LYS A 457 33.78 20.43 1.02
N ASP A 458 33.19 21.61 0.90
CA ASP A 458 32.46 22.28 1.98
C ASP A 458 30.95 22.16 1.79
N LYS A 459 30.19 22.32 2.88
CA LYS A 459 28.73 22.35 2.80
C LYS A 459 28.27 23.61 2.07
N VAL A 460 27.31 23.44 1.18
CA VAL A 460 26.70 24.51 0.40
C VAL A 460 25.50 25.08 1.13
N GLU A 461 25.33 26.39 1.03
CA GLU A 461 24.22 27.13 1.63
C GLU A 461 22.98 27.11 0.72
N PHE A 462 21.84 26.74 1.29
CA PHE A 462 20.51 26.80 0.68
C PHE A 462 19.54 27.52 1.62
N GLY A 463 18.33 27.88 1.16
CA GLY A 463 17.35 28.51 2.06
C GLY A 463 17.47 30.02 2.20
N VAL A 464 18.15 30.69 1.26
CA VAL A 464 18.40 32.13 1.30
C VAL A 464 17.71 32.79 0.11
N LEU A 465 16.94 33.85 0.39
CA LEU A 465 16.33 34.71 -0.63
C LEU A 465 17.13 36.02 -0.68
N ILE A 466 17.75 36.29 -1.82
CA ILE A 466 18.61 37.45 -2.04
C ILE A 466 17.82 38.50 -2.83
N SER A 467 17.78 39.73 -2.32
CA SER A 467 17.21 40.87 -3.02
C SER A 467 18.32 41.73 -3.62
N PHE A 468 18.16 42.12 -4.87
CA PHE A 468 19.05 43.05 -5.57
C PHE A 468 18.24 43.89 -6.56
N SER A 469 18.82 44.97 -7.08
CA SER A 469 18.10 45.94 -7.89
C SER A 469 18.68 46.09 -9.30
N TYR A 470 17.79 46.44 -10.22
CA TYR A 470 18.06 46.74 -11.61
C TYR A 470 17.76 48.22 -11.89
N LYS A 471 18.73 48.96 -12.44
CA LYS A 471 18.53 50.38 -12.76
C LYS A 471 17.66 50.54 -14.01
N ILE A 472 16.67 51.43 -13.99
CA ILE A 472 15.83 51.73 -15.15
C ILE A 472 16.62 52.59 -16.14
N GLU A 473 16.51 52.26 -17.43
CA GLU A 473 17.17 53.02 -18.49
C GLU A 473 16.70 54.49 -18.48
N GLY A 474 17.66 55.42 -18.43
CA GLY A 474 17.40 56.85 -18.44
C GLY A 474 16.77 57.41 -17.15
N SER A 475 16.78 56.66 -16.04
CA SER A 475 16.28 57.08 -14.73
C SER A 475 17.24 56.66 -13.61
N ASP A 476 17.17 57.32 -12.46
CA ASP A 476 17.82 56.87 -11.21
C ASP A 476 16.94 55.92 -10.39
N GLU A 477 15.72 55.63 -10.87
CA GLU A 477 14.83 54.65 -10.28
C GLU A 477 15.35 53.22 -10.52
N GLU A 478 15.15 52.33 -9.53
CA GLU A 478 15.57 50.93 -9.60
C GLU A 478 14.40 49.97 -9.31
N VAL A 479 14.44 48.80 -9.93
CA VAL A 479 13.48 47.70 -9.70
C VAL A 479 14.16 46.62 -8.88
N ILE A 480 13.68 46.41 -7.65
CA ILE A 480 14.20 45.37 -6.75
C ILE A 480 13.54 44.04 -7.08
N VAL A 481 14.33 43.00 -7.32
CA VAL A 481 13.90 41.62 -7.52
C VAL A 481 14.41 40.72 -6.39
N ALA A 482 13.74 39.61 -6.15
CA ALA A 482 14.15 38.61 -5.17
C ALA A 482 14.40 37.24 -5.84
N THR A 483 15.50 36.57 -5.49
CA THR A 483 15.84 35.26 -6.05
C THR A 483 16.57 34.35 -5.04
N THR A 484 16.39 33.04 -5.17
CA THR A 484 17.16 32.04 -4.45
C THR A 484 18.38 31.54 -5.22
N ARG A 485 18.55 31.96 -6.49
CA ARG A 485 19.62 31.56 -7.41
C ARG A 485 20.32 32.79 -7.98
N ILE A 486 21.09 33.49 -7.16
CA ILE A 486 21.74 34.75 -7.54
C ILE A 486 22.71 34.59 -8.72
N GLU A 487 23.35 33.43 -8.84
CA GLU A 487 24.27 33.10 -9.93
C GLU A 487 23.57 33.15 -11.30
N THR A 488 22.29 32.77 -11.35
CA THR A 488 21.53 32.77 -12.61
C THR A 488 21.23 34.17 -13.13
N MET A 489 21.36 35.21 -12.29
CA MET A 489 21.21 36.62 -12.68
C MET A 489 21.97 36.97 -13.96
N LEU A 490 23.16 36.39 -14.17
CA LEU A 490 24.00 36.65 -15.35
C LEU A 490 23.33 36.21 -16.68
N GLY A 491 22.37 35.27 -16.60
CA GLY A 491 21.53 34.80 -17.70
C GLY A 491 20.18 35.52 -17.81
N ASP A 492 19.92 36.54 -16.99
CA ASP A 492 18.64 37.26 -17.00
C ASP A 492 18.40 37.92 -18.37
N SER A 493 17.15 37.85 -18.81
CA SER A 493 16.71 38.39 -20.10
C SER A 493 15.52 39.33 -19.97
N ALA A 494 14.86 39.39 -18.81
CA ALA A 494 13.80 40.34 -18.49
C ALA A 494 13.60 40.46 -16.96
N VAL A 495 12.83 41.46 -16.55
CA VAL A 495 12.18 41.50 -15.23
C VAL A 495 10.68 41.40 -15.44
N ALA A 496 10.01 40.43 -14.80
CA ALA A 496 8.58 40.27 -14.86
C ALA A 496 7.88 40.91 -13.65
N VAL A 497 6.77 41.59 -13.91
CA VAL A 497 5.85 42.13 -12.90
C VAL A 497 4.41 41.72 -13.24
N HIS A 498 3.52 41.72 -12.25
CA HIS A 498 2.13 41.34 -12.49
C HIS A 498 1.33 42.49 -13.13
N HIS A 499 0.46 42.17 -14.11
CA HIS A 499 -0.37 43.16 -14.83
C HIS A 499 -1.30 43.99 -13.94
N ALA A 500 -1.71 43.44 -12.80
CA ALA A 500 -2.58 44.11 -11.81
C ALA A 500 -1.82 44.76 -10.65
N ASP A 501 -0.48 44.72 -10.62
CA ASP A 501 0.28 45.31 -9.51
C ASP A 501 0.39 46.84 -9.68
N PRO A 502 -0.26 47.66 -8.83
CA PRO A 502 -0.23 49.12 -8.96
C PRO A 502 1.16 49.71 -8.75
N ARG A 503 2.08 48.99 -8.08
CA ARG A 503 3.43 49.47 -7.77
C ARG A 503 4.32 49.63 -9.00
N TYR A 504 4.03 48.90 -10.08
CA TYR A 504 4.90 48.79 -11.25
C TYR A 504 4.23 49.26 -12.57
N GLN A 505 2.98 49.73 -12.54
CA GLN A 505 2.25 50.10 -13.78
C GLN A 505 2.95 51.17 -14.61
N HIS A 506 3.63 52.12 -13.97
CA HIS A 506 4.38 53.19 -14.64
C HIS A 506 5.62 52.69 -15.38
N LEU A 507 6.04 51.44 -15.14
CA LEU A 507 7.20 50.80 -15.77
C LEU A 507 6.87 50.06 -17.07
N LYS A 508 5.62 50.16 -17.55
CA LYS A 508 5.20 49.50 -18.79
C LYS A 508 5.99 50.01 -20.00
N GLY A 509 6.62 49.09 -20.72
CA GLY A 509 7.45 49.39 -21.89
C GLY A 509 8.82 50.00 -21.54
N LYS A 510 9.21 50.03 -20.26
CA LYS A 510 10.55 50.46 -19.84
C LYS A 510 11.53 49.30 -19.89
N MET A 511 12.81 49.65 -20.00
CA MET A 511 13.94 48.73 -19.99
C MET A 511 14.75 48.93 -18.70
N VAL A 512 15.45 47.89 -18.28
CA VAL A 512 16.41 47.92 -17.18
C VAL A 512 17.80 47.53 -17.65
N LEU A 513 18.81 48.04 -16.94
CA LEU A 513 20.23 47.79 -17.19
C LEU A 513 20.74 46.69 -16.27
N HIS A 514 21.38 45.67 -16.84
CA HIS A 514 21.99 44.61 -16.04
C HIS A 514 23.24 45.15 -15.29
N PRO A 515 23.40 44.91 -13.96
CA PRO A 515 24.47 45.53 -13.16
C PRO A 515 25.89 45.13 -13.56
N PHE A 516 26.06 43.94 -14.13
CA PHE A 516 27.36 43.34 -14.41
C PHE A 516 27.61 43.04 -15.89
N CYS A 517 26.62 43.26 -16.74
CA CYS A 517 26.68 42.92 -18.16
C CYS A 517 26.19 44.11 -18.95
N ASP A 518 26.81 44.37 -20.10
CA ASP A 518 26.34 45.41 -21.02
C ASP A 518 25.09 44.91 -21.75
N ARG A 519 23.97 44.79 -21.03
CA ARG A 519 22.71 44.22 -21.49
C ARG A 519 21.54 45.05 -20.99
N MET A 520 20.70 45.46 -21.93
CA MET A 520 19.38 46.03 -21.67
C MET A 520 18.33 44.93 -21.69
N MET A 521 17.41 44.96 -20.73
CA MET A 521 16.38 43.94 -20.55
C MET A 521 15.01 44.57 -20.40
N PRO A 522 13.96 44.06 -21.06
CA PRO A 522 12.61 44.59 -20.92
C PRO A 522 12.02 44.28 -19.54
N ILE A 523 11.12 45.17 -19.08
CA ILE A 523 10.15 44.87 -18.03
C ILE A 523 8.89 44.31 -18.69
N VAL A 524 8.61 43.03 -18.46
CA VAL A 524 7.44 42.32 -19.00
C VAL A 524 6.33 42.21 -17.97
N PHE A 525 5.09 42.24 -18.42
CA PHE A 525 3.92 42.12 -17.55
C PHE A 525 3.29 40.74 -17.77
N ASP A 526 3.33 39.87 -16.77
CA ASP A 526 2.91 38.46 -16.87
C ASP A 526 2.13 38.03 -15.62
N GLU A 527 1.08 37.23 -15.81
CA GLU A 527 0.23 36.68 -14.73
C GLU A 527 0.97 35.67 -13.83
N PHE A 528 2.11 35.14 -14.28
CA PHE A 528 2.96 34.24 -13.49
C PHE A 528 3.42 34.86 -12.16
N VAL A 529 3.58 36.19 -12.11
CA VAL A 529 4.17 36.87 -10.95
C VAL A 529 3.17 36.98 -9.79
N ASP A 530 3.50 36.39 -8.64
CA ASP A 530 2.73 36.62 -7.41
C ASP A 530 3.05 37.99 -6.81
N ILE A 531 2.06 38.89 -6.82
CA ILE A 531 2.12 40.24 -6.24
C ILE A 531 2.60 40.21 -4.78
N ASN A 532 2.24 39.17 -4.00
CA ASN A 532 2.52 39.10 -2.57
C ASN A 532 3.85 38.44 -2.23
N PHE A 533 4.55 37.86 -3.22
CA PHE A 533 5.80 37.15 -2.99
C PHE A 533 7.02 38.05 -3.27
N GLY A 534 7.97 38.08 -2.33
CA GLY A 534 9.17 38.91 -2.44
C GLY A 534 8.81 40.38 -2.64
N THR A 535 9.26 40.98 -3.74
CA THR A 535 8.97 42.37 -4.10
C THR A 535 7.73 42.52 -4.99
N GLY A 536 7.19 41.43 -5.56
CA GLY A 536 6.23 41.48 -6.67
C GLY A 536 6.88 41.74 -8.03
N ALA A 537 8.21 41.71 -8.11
CA ALA A 537 8.99 41.71 -9.34
C ALA A 537 9.98 40.52 -9.33
N VAL A 538 10.06 39.80 -10.44
CA VAL A 538 10.82 38.55 -10.55
C VAL A 538 11.81 38.66 -11.71
N LYS A 539 13.06 38.27 -11.50
CA LYS A 539 14.03 38.14 -12.58
C LYS A 539 13.68 36.96 -13.48
N ILE A 540 13.82 37.09 -14.80
CA ILE A 540 13.48 36.03 -15.76
C ILE A 540 14.74 35.50 -16.43
N THR A 541 14.99 34.20 -16.21
CA THR A 541 16.14 33.41 -16.66
C THR A 541 15.71 32.20 -17.49
N PRO A 542 15.28 32.38 -18.75
CA PRO A 542 14.60 31.33 -19.51
C PRO A 542 15.43 30.06 -19.73
N ALA A 543 16.75 30.14 -19.68
CA ALA A 543 17.66 29.01 -19.89
C ALA A 543 17.97 28.18 -18.63
N HIS A 544 17.48 28.57 -17.44
CA HIS A 544 17.87 27.96 -16.15
C HIS A 544 16.72 27.72 -15.16
N ASP A 545 15.48 28.08 -15.50
CA ASP A 545 14.29 27.79 -14.70
C ASP A 545 13.09 27.46 -15.60
N HIS A 546 12.29 26.47 -15.20
CA HIS A 546 11.17 25.98 -16.02
C HIS A 546 10.01 26.99 -16.11
N ASN A 547 9.75 27.77 -15.07
CA ASN A 547 8.70 28.79 -15.13
C ASN A 547 9.19 29.98 -15.96
N ASP A 548 10.44 30.38 -15.79
CA ASP A 548 11.07 31.43 -16.59
C ASP A 548 11.15 31.04 -18.07
N TYR A 549 11.37 29.75 -18.38
CA TYR A 549 11.34 29.22 -19.75
C TYR A 549 10.00 29.50 -20.42
N GLU A 550 8.89 29.27 -19.71
CA GLU A 550 7.54 29.53 -20.21
C GLU A 550 7.25 31.03 -20.38
N VAL A 551 7.70 31.88 -19.44
CA VAL A 551 7.62 33.34 -19.59
C VAL A 551 8.46 33.79 -20.79
N GLY A 552 9.65 33.22 -20.96
CA GLY A 552 10.54 33.49 -22.09
C GLY A 552 9.90 33.19 -23.43
N ASN A 553 9.20 32.05 -23.55
CA ASN A 553 8.45 31.72 -24.76
C ASN A 553 7.29 32.69 -25.01
N ARG A 554 6.50 33.03 -23.97
CA ARG A 554 5.35 33.94 -24.11
C ARG A 554 5.73 35.35 -24.57
N HIS A 555 6.88 35.85 -24.10
CA HIS A 555 7.35 37.21 -24.39
C HIS A 555 8.50 37.26 -25.41
N ASN A 556 8.83 36.13 -26.06
CA ASN A 556 9.90 36.02 -27.05
C ASN A 556 11.26 36.56 -26.54
N LEU A 557 11.65 36.14 -25.34
CA LEU A 557 12.90 36.55 -24.68
C LEU A 557 14.09 35.70 -25.16
N ALA A 558 15.30 36.24 -24.98
CA ALA A 558 16.52 35.50 -25.25
C ALA A 558 16.74 34.36 -24.23
N PHE A 559 17.28 33.23 -24.69
CA PHE A 559 17.62 32.08 -23.87
C PHE A 559 19.14 32.00 -23.68
N ILE A 560 19.65 32.71 -22.68
CA ILE A 560 21.09 32.88 -22.45
C ILE A 560 21.61 31.79 -21.51
N ASN A 561 22.32 30.81 -22.07
CA ASN A 561 22.95 29.76 -21.28
C ASN A 561 24.25 30.25 -20.64
N ILE A 562 24.35 30.09 -19.31
CA ILE A 562 25.51 30.50 -18.50
C ILE A 562 26.18 29.33 -17.78
N LEU A 563 25.69 28.09 -17.96
CA LEU A 563 26.22 26.89 -17.32
C LEU A 563 26.61 25.85 -18.38
N ASP A 564 27.76 25.21 -18.18
CA ASP A 564 28.13 24.01 -18.93
C ASP A 564 27.55 22.74 -18.29
N GLU A 565 27.83 21.58 -18.90
CA GLU A 565 27.33 20.27 -18.44
C GLU A 565 27.90 19.83 -17.08
N ASN A 566 28.96 20.47 -16.61
CA ASN A 566 29.58 20.21 -15.31
C ASN A 566 29.12 21.22 -14.25
N GLY A 567 28.20 22.13 -14.58
CA GLY A 567 27.74 23.20 -13.69
C GLY A 567 28.74 24.34 -13.54
N LEU A 568 29.70 24.49 -14.47
CA LEU A 568 30.65 25.60 -14.47
C LEU A 568 30.10 26.78 -15.27
N LEU A 569 30.43 28.00 -14.82
CA LEU A 569 29.99 29.23 -15.49
C LEU A 569 30.69 29.41 -16.84
N ILE A 570 29.90 29.65 -17.88
CA ILE A 570 30.35 29.93 -19.26
C ILE A 570 29.62 31.14 -19.81
N ASN A 571 30.16 31.80 -20.83
CA ASN A 571 29.55 32.98 -21.46
C ASN A 571 29.24 34.14 -20.49
N VAL A 572 30.00 34.23 -19.38
CA VAL A 572 29.88 35.30 -18.37
C VAL A 572 31.11 36.22 -18.39
N PRO A 573 31.04 37.45 -17.87
CA PRO A 573 32.19 38.35 -17.80
C PRO A 573 33.37 37.73 -17.04
N ALA A 574 34.61 38.10 -17.42
CA ALA A 574 35.83 37.49 -16.90
C ALA A 574 35.94 37.39 -15.35
N PRO A 575 35.47 38.38 -14.55
CA PRO A 575 35.46 38.26 -13.09
C PRO A 575 34.65 37.07 -12.54
N PHE A 576 33.69 36.55 -13.32
CA PHE A 576 32.80 35.45 -12.94
C PHE A 576 33.19 34.10 -13.55
N LEU A 577 34.22 34.04 -14.41
CA LEU A 577 34.72 32.79 -15.00
C LEU A 577 35.54 31.93 -14.02
N VAL A 578 35.76 32.41 -12.79
CA VAL A 578 36.41 31.65 -11.72
C VAL A 578 35.35 30.86 -10.95
N GLN A 579 35.65 29.60 -10.65
CA GLN A 579 34.79 28.62 -9.97
C GLN A 579 33.90 29.27 -8.89
N TYR A 580 32.59 29.36 -9.14
CA TYR A 580 31.65 29.95 -8.21
C TYR A 580 31.51 29.06 -6.96
N THR A 581 32.05 29.53 -5.83
CA THR A 581 31.78 28.98 -4.50
C THR A 581 30.59 29.73 -3.89
N PRO A 582 29.51 29.04 -3.47
CA PRO A 582 28.34 29.65 -2.84
C PRO A 582 28.67 30.03 -1.38
N THR A 583 29.51 31.05 -1.19
CA THR A 583 29.96 31.50 0.12
C THR A 583 30.17 33.01 0.16
N THR A 584 29.11 33.81 -0.01
CA THR A 584 29.10 35.18 0.50
C THR A 584 27.72 35.56 1.03
N SER A 585 27.73 35.93 2.32
CA SER A 585 26.61 35.97 3.27
C SER A 585 25.89 37.33 3.34
N SER A 586 24.55 37.31 3.47
CA SER A 586 23.78 38.22 4.33
C SER A 586 22.35 37.69 4.60
N PRO A 587 21.69 38.03 5.72
CA PRO A 587 20.56 37.27 6.26
C PRO A 587 19.19 37.87 5.90
N VAL A 588 18.31 37.12 5.20
CA VAL A 588 16.84 37.26 5.30
C VAL A 588 16.16 35.90 5.01
N LEU A 589 15.15 35.54 5.82
CA LEU A 589 14.38 34.28 5.77
C LEU A 589 13.37 34.21 4.60
N ASN A 590 13.32 33.09 3.86
CA ASN A 590 12.10 32.28 3.63
C ASN A 590 12.36 30.99 2.84
N VAL A 591 11.33 30.13 2.78
CA VAL A 591 11.31 28.76 2.25
C VAL A 591 11.84 28.66 0.82
N SER A 592 12.72 27.69 0.55
CA SER A 592 13.19 27.38 -0.81
C SER A 592 13.05 25.88 -1.08
N VAL A 593 12.71 25.55 -2.32
CA VAL A 593 12.56 24.16 -2.78
C VAL A 593 13.69 23.88 -3.76
N PHE A 594 14.49 22.85 -3.48
CA PHE A 594 15.52 22.39 -4.40
C PHE A 594 15.22 20.97 -4.86
N LEU A 595 15.67 20.68 -6.08
CA LEU A 595 15.45 19.43 -6.80
C LEU A 595 16.70 18.55 -6.67
N LEU A 596 16.51 17.30 -6.22
CA LEU A 596 17.58 16.32 -6.12
C LEU A 596 17.25 15.12 -7.03
N PRO A 597 18.16 14.59 -7.85
CA PRO A 597 17.92 13.32 -8.55
C PRO A 597 17.79 12.20 -7.52
N SER A 598 16.80 11.33 -7.68
CA SER A 598 16.54 10.23 -6.75
C SER A 598 17.72 9.25 -6.58
N HIS A 599 18.64 9.19 -7.54
CA HIS A 599 19.75 8.22 -7.56
C HIS A 599 21.12 8.79 -7.16
N SER A 600 21.46 10.03 -7.58
CA SER A 600 22.74 10.66 -7.25
C SER A 600 22.68 11.52 -5.98
N LYS A 601 21.49 12.02 -5.59
CA LYS A 601 21.29 12.98 -4.49
C LYS A 601 22.05 14.30 -4.68
N ASP A 602 22.48 14.60 -5.91
CA ASP A 602 23.10 15.86 -6.31
C ASP A 602 22.04 16.97 -6.52
N ILE A 603 22.41 18.20 -6.85
CA ILE A 603 21.46 19.24 -7.27
C ILE A 603 21.11 19.01 -8.75
N VAL A 604 19.82 19.09 -9.09
CA VAL A 604 19.38 19.15 -10.49
C VAL A 604 19.57 20.56 -11.05
N GLU A 605 20.25 20.68 -12.17
CA GLU A 605 20.37 21.92 -12.93
C GLU A 605 19.41 21.90 -14.14
N PRO A 606 18.50 22.86 -14.28
CA PRO A 606 17.74 22.99 -15.52
C PRO A 606 18.66 23.49 -16.64
N LEU A 607 18.83 22.70 -17.71
CA LEU A 607 19.75 23.01 -18.80
C LEU A 607 19.07 22.88 -20.17
N LEU A 608 19.36 23.80 -21.10
CA LEU A 608 18.87 23.69 -22.48
C LEU A 608 19.66 22.66 -23.28
N LYS A 609 19.04 21.51 -23.57
CA LYS A 609 19.69 20.42 -24.32
C LYS A 609 18.80 19.93 -25.46
N PRO A 610 19.37 19.60 -26.63
CA PRO A 610 18.68 18.84 -27.65
C PRO A 610 18.40 17.44 -27.10
N GLN A 611 17.15 17.00 -27.16
CA GLN A 611 16.74 15.65 -26.73
C GLN A 611 15.64 15.10 -27.64
N TRP A 612 15.41 13.80 -27.53
CA TRP A 612 14.30 13.10 -28.15
C TRP A 612 13.07 13.09 -27.24
N TYR A 613 11.93 13.46 -27.80
CA TYR A 613 10.65 13.51 -27.12
C TYR A 613 9.62 12.64 -27.82
N VAL A 614 8.71 12.07 -27.03
CA VAL A 614 7.48 11.43 -27.50
C VAL A 614 6.32 12.41 -27.25
N ASP A 615 5.61 12.81 -28.30
CA ASP A 615 4.33 13.51 -28.16
C ASP A 615 3.33 12.59 -27.46
N CYS A 616 2.91 13.00 -26.27
CA CYS A 616 2.04 12.21 -25.41
C CYS A 616 0.57 12.64 -25.46
N ALA A 617 0.22 13.72 -26.16
CA ALA A 617 -1.10 14.34 -26.04
C ALA A 617 -2.23 13.39 -26.48
N ASP A 618 -2.13 12.85 -27.71
CA ASP A 618 -3.15 11.95 -28.25
C ASP A 618 -3.16 10.60 -27.52
N MET A 619 -1.98 10.01 -27.28
CA MET A 619 -1.88 8.73 -26.59
C MET A 619 -2.38 8.81 -25.14
N GLY A 620 -2.08 9.91 -24.44
CA GLY A 620 -2.52 10.17 -23.08
C GLY A 620 -4.04 10.29 -22.99
N LYS A 621 -4.63 11.02 -23.94
CA LYS A 621 -6.09 11.10 -24.09
C LYS A 621 -6.72 9.73 -24.33
N GLN A 622 -6.20 8.94 -25.28
CA GLN A 622 -6.71 7.60 -25.56
C GLN A 622 -6.60 6.66 -24.35
N ALA A 623 -5.51 6.76 -23.57
CA ALA A 623 -5.34 6.01 -22.34
C ALA A 623 -6.34 6.44 -21.25
N ALA A 624 -6.62 7.74 -21.11
CA ALA A 624 -7.63 8.26 -20.19
C ALA A 624 -9.03 7.81 -20.60
N ASP A 625 -9.38 7.95 -21.87
CA ASP A 625 -10.67 7.56 -22.43
C ASP A 625 -10.92 6.05 -22.29
N SER A 626 -9.87 5.22 -22.37
CA SER A 626 -10.01 3.77 -22.13
C SER A 626 -10.56 3.42 -20.74
N VAL A 627 -10.28 4.24 -19.73
CA VAL A 627 -10.83 4.08 -18.37
C VAL A 627 -12.21 4.72 -18.28
N ARG A 628 -12.42 5.91 -18.87
CA ARG A 628 -13.74 6.58 -18.90
C ARG A 628 -14.82 5.72 -19.57
N GLU A 629 -14.45 5.02 -20.63
CA GLU A 629 -15.33 4.14 -21.41
C GLU A 629 -15.48 2.74 -20.80
N GLY A 630 -14.75 2.42 -19.72
CA GLY A 630 -14.78 1.11 -19.07
C GLY A 630 -14.08 -0.03 -19.84
N ARG A 631 -13.30 0.29 -20.88
CA ARG A 631 -12.47 -0.71 -21.60
C ARG A 631 -11.29 -1.21 -20.77
N LEU A 632 -10.75 -0.34 -19.91
CA LEU A 632 -9.70 -0.61 -18.94
C LEU A 632 -10.22 -0.33 -17.52
N LYS A 633 -10.09 -1.29 -16.62
CA LYS A 633 -10.49 -1.14 -15.21
C LYS A 633 -9.27 -0.96 -14.31
N ILE A 634 -9.20 0.15 -13.57
CA ILE A 634 -8.16 0.39 -12.56
C ILE A 634 -8.77 0.15 -11.18
N ILE A 635 -8.20 -0.78 -10.42
CA ILE A 635 -8.67 -1.24 -9.12
C ILE A 635 -7.61 -0.90 -8.07
N PRO A 636 -7.97 -0.24 -6.96
CA PRO A 636 -9.28 0.34 -6.64
C PRO A 636 -9.59 1.66 -7.38
N ASP A 637 -10.88 1.96 -7.54
CA ASP A 637 -11.36 3.08 -8.38
C ASP A 637 -10.95 4.49 -7.90
N HIS A 638 -10.52 4.64 -6.65
CA HIS A 638 -10.07 5.94 -6.15
C HIS A 638 -8.82 6.49 -6.88
N HIS A 639 -8.08 5.62 -7.58
CA HIS A 639 -6.97 6.04 -8.44
C HIS A 639 -7.41 6.73 -9.74
N HIS A 640 -8.69 6.66 -10.13
CA HIS A 640 -9.21 7.26 -11.37
C HIS A 640 -8.95 8.77 -11.42
N LYS A 641 -9.16 9.48 -10.30
CA LYS A 641 -8.90 10.92 -10.24
C LYS A 641 -7.44 11.27 -10.55
N THR A 642 -6.50 10.54 -9.94
CA THR A 642 -5.07 10.74 -10.18
C THR A 642 -4.70 10.36 -11.61
N TRP A 643 -5.31 9.29 -12.15
CA TRP A 643 -5.13 8.85 -13.53
C TRP A 643 -5.53 9.93 -14.54
N PHE A 644 -6.75 10.47 -14.43
CA PHE A 644 -7.24 11.53 -15.32
C PHE A 644 -6.44 12.81 -15.17
N ASN A 645 -6.20 13.26 -13.94
CA ASN A 645 -5.42 14.47 -13.70
C ASN A 645 -4.02 14.40 -14.34
N TRP A 646 -3.38 13.24 -14.32
CA TRP A 646 -2.05 13.06 -14.89
C TRP A 646 -2.09 12.97 -16.42
N LEU A 647 -3.01 12.19 -16.99
CA LEU A 647 -3.10 11.99 -18.44
C LEU A 647 -3.68 13.19 -19.20
N ASP A 648 -4.64 13.90 -18.61
CA ASP A 648 -5.23 15.09 -19.23
C ASP A 648 -4.25 16.27 -19.26
N ASN A 649 -3.24 16.26 -18.39
CA ASN A 649 -2.20 17.29 -18.29
C ASN A 649 -0.81 16.73 -18.61
N ILE A 650 -0.75 15.63 -19.38
CA ILE A 650 0.51 14.97 -19.68
C ILE A 650 1.40 15.87 -20.54
N ARG A 651 2.69 15.92 -20.20
CA ARG A 651 3.70 16.58 -21.01
C ARG A 651 4.42 15.58 -21.89
N ASP A 652 5.04 16.07 -22.97
CA ASP A 652 5.87 15.25 -23.83
C ASP A 652 6.98 14.59 -23.05
N TRP A 653 7.20 13.32 -23.36
CA TRP A 653 8.09 12.47 -22.60
C TRP A 653 9.49 12.51 -23.21
N CYS A 654 10.45 13.06 -22.47
CA CYS A 654 11.87 12.98 -22.83
C CYS A 654 12.38 11.53 -22.73
N ILE A 655 12.72 10.93 -23.87
CA ILE A 655 13.11 9.52 -23.98
C ILE A 655 14.61 9.30 -24.17
N SER A 656 15.43 10.33 -24.38
CA SER A 656 16.88 10.20 -24.50
C SER A 656 17.59 10.42 -23.15
N ARG A 657 18.70 9.71 -22.96
CA ARG A 657 19.57 9.78 -21.79
C ARG A 657 21.03 9.69 -22.23
N GLN A 658 21.90 10.47 -21.60
CA GLN A 658 23.35 10.49 -21.87
C GLN A 658 24.10 9.41 -21.05
N LEU A 659 23.39 8.31 -20.81
CA LEU A 659 23.91 7.14 -20.13
C LEU A 659 24.62 6.24 -21.14
N TRP A 660 25.47 5.34 -20.64
CA TRP A 660 26.15 4.34 -21.49
C TRP A 660 25.45 2.99 -21.45
N TRP A 661 24.70 2.72 -20.37
CA TRP A 661 23.90 1.53 -20.20
C TRP A 661 22.44 1.75 -20.59
N GLY A 662 21.96 1.01 -21.61
CA GLY A 662 20.60 1.09 -22.13
C GLY A 662 20.55 0.78 -23.63
N HIS A 663 19.36 0.88 -24.23
CA HIS A 663 19.19 0.69 -25.67
C HIS A 663 19.67 1.93 -26.42
N ARG A 664 20.73 1.82 -27.22
CA ARG A 664 21.21 2.94 -28.05
C ARG A 664 20.13 3.38 -29.04
N ILE A 665 19.90 4.69 -29.16
CA ILE A 665 18.86 5.22 -30.04
C ILE A 665 19.18 4.86 -31.51
N PRO A 666 18.25 4.25 -32.26
CA PRO A 666 18.48 3.84 -33.64
C PRO A 666 18.23 4.99 -34.63
N ALA A 667 18.70 6.20 -34.28
CA ALA A 667 18.63 7.41 -35.10
C ALA A 667 20.03 7.85 -35.53
N TYR A 668 20.13 8.35 -36.75
CA TYR A 668 21.38 8.72 -37.40
C TYR A 668 21.28 10.14 -37.95
N PHE A 669 22.24 10.97 -37.57
CA PHE A 669 22.42 12.29 -38.17
C PHE A 669 23.08 12.13 -39.53
N VAL A 670 22.50 12.80 -40.53
CA VAL A 670 22.92 12.72 -41.93
C VAL A 670 23.82 13.92 -42.25
N THR A 671 25.02 13.65 -42.73
CA THR A 671 25.85 14.65 -43.41
C THR A 671 25.90 14.32 -44.89
N VAL A 672 25.45 15.26 -45.72
CA VAL A 672 25.45 15.12 -47.18
C VAL A 672 26.68 15.81 -47.75
N ASN A 673 27.57 15.05 -48.38
CA ASN A 673 28.77 15.57 -49.04
C ASN A 673 28.44 16.03 -50.47
N ASP A 674 27.46 16.93 -50.59
CA ASP A 674 27.06 17.53 -51.87
C ASP A 674 26.89 19.05 -51.69
N PRO A 675 27.61 19.89 -52.45
CA PRO A 675 27.52 21.34 -52.34
C PRO A 675 26.11 21.92 -52.60
N SER A 676 25.22 21.16 -53.24
CA SER A 676 23.83 21.58 -53.49
C SER A 676 22.90 21.43 -52.29
N VAL A 677 23.35 20.73 -51.23
CA VAL A 677 22.57 20.51 -50.01
C VAL A 677 23.13 21.37 -48.89
N THR A 678 22.26 22.17 -48.26
CA THR A 678 22.65 22.97 -47.09
C THR A 678 23.12 22.06 -45.96
N PRO A 679 24.21 22.40 -45.23
CA PRO A 679 24.58 21.64 -44.04
C PRO A 679 23.44 21.64 -43.01
N GLY A 680 23.07 20.45 -42.53
CA GLY A 680 22.05 20.30 -41.51
C GLY A 680 22.52 20.73 -40.13
N GLU A 681 21.58 21.15 -39.30
CA GLU A 681 21.79 21.41 -37.88
C GLU A 681 21.21 20.28 -37.03
N ASP A 682 21.75 20.06 -35.82
CA ASP A 682 21.31 18.99 -34.92
C ASP A 682 19.81 19.07 -34.58
N MET A 683 19.24 20.29 -34.60
CA MET A 683 17.83 20.53 -34.31
C MET A 683 16.89 20.30 -35.49
N ASP A 684 17.42 20.15 -36.70
CA ASP A 684 16.61 19.93 -37.89
C ASP A 684 16.32 18.43 -38.04
N GLY A 685 15.08 18.05 -37.70
CA GLY A 685 14.58 16.69 -37.83
C GLY A 685 14.68 16.15 -39.27
N HIS A 686 14.80 16.99 -40.30
CA HIS A 686 15.01 16.55 -41.67
C HIS A 686 16.32 15.76 -41.85
N TYR A 687 17.36 16.13 -41.10
CA TYR A 687 18.69 15.50 -41.11
C TYR A 687 18.81 14.30 -40.17
N TRP A 688 17.74 13.91 -39.48
CA TRP A 688 17.70 12.71 -38.66
C TRP A 688 16.88 11.60 -39.34
N VAL A 689 17.50 10.44 -39.51
CA VAL A 689 16.85 9.24 -40.05
C VAL A 689 16.93 8.09 -39.04
N SER A 690 15.86 7.33 -38.88
CA SER A 690 15.85 6.11 -38.06
C SER A 690 15.98 4.86 -38.94
N GLY A 691 16.67 3.83 -38.44
CA GLY A 691 16.89 2.60 -39.20
C GLY A 691 17.32 1.41 -38.33
N ARG A 692 16.95 0.20 -38.75
CA ARG A 692 17.33 -1.05 -38.06
C ARG A 692 18.82 -1.31 -38.19
N THR A 693 19.38 -0.93 -39.33
CA THR A 693 20.81 -0.98 -39.63
C THR A 693 21.29 0.38 -40.16
N GLY A 694 22.61 0.59 -40.11
CA GLY A 694 23.23 1.77 -40.73
C GLY A 694 23.04 1.80 -42.25
N GLU A 695 22.89 0.65 -42.90
CA GLU A 695 22.59 0.55 -44.33
C GLU A 695 21.16 1.02 -44.63
N GLU A 696 20.16 0.55 -43.88
CA GLU A 696 18.77 1.01 -44.02
C GLU A 696 18.66 2.52 -43.80
N ALA A 697 19.34 3.05 -42.78
CA ALA A 697 19.39 4.48 -42.51
C ALA A 697 20.03 5.26 -43.67
N ARG A 698 21.10 4.72 -44.29
CA ARG A 698 21.79 5.35 -45.42
C ARG A 698 20.91 5.41 -46.66
N ASP A 699 20.18 4.33 -46.94
CA ASP A 699 19.25 4.27 -48.07
C ASP A 699 18.08 5.25 -47.89
N LYS A 700 17.55 5.37 -46.66
CA LYS A 700 16.51 6.36 -46.33
C LYS A 700 17.03 7.79 -46.50
N ALA A 701 18.24 8.08 -46.03
CA ALA A 701 18.89 9.38 -46.18
C ALA A 701 19.12 9.74 -47.66
N ALA A 702 19.68 8.82 -48.44
CA ALA A 702 19.92 9.00 -49.87
C ALA A 702 18.63 9.35 -50.64
N LYS A 703 17.53 8.63 -50.34
CA LYS A 703 16.20 8.92 -50.90
C LYS A 703 15.66 10.29 -50.44
N ARG A 704 15.82 10.64 -49.17
CA ARG A 704 15.32 11.91 -48.61
C ARG A 704 16.00 13.14 -49.24
N PHE A 705 17.31 13.07 -49.43
CA PHE A 705 18.11 14.16 -50.01
C PHE A 705 18.26 14.06 -51.53
N ASN A 706 17.69 13.03 -52.16
CA ASN A 706 17.79 12.76 -53.60
C ASN A 706 19.23 12.71 -54.12
N VAL A 707 20.11 12.02 -53.38
CA VAL A 707 21.54 11.82 -53.69
C VAL A 707 21.89 10.34 -53.66
N SER A 708 23.05 9.99 -54.21
CA SER A 708 23.58 8.62 -54.14
C SER A 708 24.11 8.29 -52.74
N THR A 709 24.07 7.01 -52.35
CA THR A 709 24.44 6.55 -51.00
C THR A 709 25.90 6.82 -50.63
N ASP A 710 26.80 6.92 -51.61
CA ASP A 710 28.23 7.27 -51.43
C ASP A 710 28.44 8.71 -50.96
N LYS A 711 27.46 9.60 -51.16
CA LYS A 711 27.50 10.99 -50.68
C LYS A 711 26.99 11.16 -49.25
N ILE A 712 26.53 10.08 -48.61
CA ILE A 712 25.93 10.11 -47.29
C ILE A 712 26.91 9.59 -46.23
N THR A 713 27.24 10.45 -45.27
CA THR A 713 27.89 10.06 -44.02
C THR A 713 26.86 10.05 -42.90
N LEU A 714 26.88 9.00 -42.06
CA LEU A 714 25.98 8.85 -40.93
C LEU A 714 26.74 8.89 -39.61
N ARG A 715 26.17 9.57 -38.62
CA ARG A 715 26.58 9.51 -37.22
C ARG A 715 25.38 9.06 -36.37
N GLN A 716 25.45 7.85 -35.80
CA GLN A 716 24.40 7.39 -34.89
C GLN A 716 24.40 8.23 -33.62
N ASP A 717 23.22 8.56 -33.10
CA ASP A 717 23.09 9.19 -31.79
C ASP A 717 23.81 8.37 -30.71
N GLU A 718 24.49 9.04 -29.80
CA GLU A 718 25.24 8.40 -28.72
C GLU A 718 24.37 8.12 -27.49
N ASP A 719 23.22 8.78 -27.41
CA ASP A 719 22.24 8.63 -26.35
C ASP A 719 21.64 7.22 -26.33
N VAL A 720 21.20 6.83 -25.13
CA VAL A 720 20.39 5.64 -24.91
C VAL A 720 18.96 6.03 -24.59
N LEU A 721 18.04 5.12 -24.83
CA LEU A 721 16.64 5.27 -24.48
C LEU A 721 16.44 5.15 -22.98
N ASP A 722 15.50 5.94 -22.48
CA ASP A 722 14.91 5.82 -21.17
C ASP A 722 14.46 4.36 -20.92
N THR A 723 14.79 3.81 -19.75
CA THR A 723 14.40 2.45 -19.36
C THR A 723 12.89 2.26 -19.47
N TRP A 724 12.10 3.28 -19.13
CA TRP A 724 10.63 3.23 -19.22
C TRP A 724 10.12 3.08 -20.67
N PHE A 725 10.93 3.44 -21.68
CA PHE A 725 10.60 3.19 -23.09
C PHE A 725 10.58 1.68 -23.39
N SER A 726 11.62 0.97 -22.96
CA SER A 726 11.68 -0.49 -23.12
C SER A 726 10.65 -1.23 -22.26
N SER A 727 10.48 -0.81 -21.01
CA SER A 727 9.53 -1.43 -20.08
C SER A 727 8.07 -1.11 -20.44
N GLY A 728 7.83 0.02 -21.11
CA GLY A 728 6.51 0.41 -21.64
C GLY A 728 6.00 -0.49 -22.77
N ILE A 729 6.87 -1.19 -23.49
CA ILE A 729 6.46 -2.15 -24.53
C ILE A 729 6.52 -3.61 -24.08
N PHE A 730 6.86 -3.85 -22.81
CA PHE A 730 7.01 -5.17 -22.23
C PHE A 730 5.83 -6.14 -22.46
N PRO A 731 4.54 -5.71 -22.38
CA PRO A 731 3.41 -6.62 -22.56
C PRO A 731 3.35 -7.35 -23.91
N PHE A 732 4.05 -6.84 -24.92
CA PHE A 732 4.07 -7.44 -26.27
C PHE A 732 5.48 -7.72 -26.79
N SER A 733 6.52 -7.05 -26.30
CA SER A 733 7.91 -7.35 -26.68
C SER A 733 8.37 -8.73 -26.21
N ILE A 734 7.89 -9.21 -25.05
CA ILE A 734 8.21 -10.55 -24.54
C ILE A 734 7.75 -11.69 -25.45
N PHE A 735 6.76 -11.43 -26.30
CA PHE A 735 6.23 -12.39 -27.27
C PHE A 735 6.90 -12.28 -28.65
N GLY A 736 7.87 -11.37 -28.82
CA GLY A 736 8.61 -11.22 -30.07
C GLY A 736 7.99 -10.25 -31.07
N TRP A 737 7.14 -9.32 -30.62
CA TRP A 737 6.67 -8.21 -31.48
C TRP A 737 7.86 -7.48 -32.12
N PRO A 738 7.83 -7.19 -33.43
CA PRO A 738 6.68 -7.30 -34.35
C PRO A 738 6.54 -8.65 -35.08
N ASN A 739 7.46 -9.61 -34.91
CA ASN A 739 7.66 -10.72 -35.85
C ASN A 739 6.93 -12.04 -35.48
N GLU A 740 6.60 -12.35 -34.21
CA GLU A 740 5.94 -13.63 -33.84
C GLU A 740 4.96 -13.58 -32.60
N ASP A 741 4.18 -14.67 -32.45
CA ASP A 741 3.38 -15.26 -31.32
C ASP A 741 2.49 -14.39 -30.41
N LEU A 742 2.11 -13.18 -30.84
CA LEU A 742 1.20 -12.30 -30.09
C LEU A 742 -0.22 -12.86 -29.88
N SER A 743 -0.73 -13.67 -30.81
CA SER A 743 -2.16 -13.99 -30.88
C SER A 743 -2.67 -14.86 -29.72
N VAL A 744 -1.78 -15.60 -29.06
CA VAL A 744 -2.17 -16.53 -27.98
C VAL A 744 -2.28 -15.82 -26.63
N PHE A 745 -1.34 -14.91 -26.33
CA PHE A 745 -1.16 -14.35 -24.98
C PHE A 745 -1.30 -12.82 -24.90
N TYR A 746 -1.45 -12.11 -26.02
CA TYR A 746 -1.71 -10.66 -26.06
C TYR A 746 -3.07 -10.35 -26.73
N PRO A 747 -3.94 -9.53 -26.10
CA PRO A 747 -3.72 -8.75 -24.88
C PRO A 747 -3.85 -9.56 -23.58
N GLY A 748 -3.17 -9.11 -22.52
CA GLY A 748 -3.24 -9.70 -21.19
C GLY A 748 -4.61 -9.50 -20.51
N THR A 749 -4.85 -10.20 -19.41
CA THR A 749 -6.09 -10.06 -18.63
C THR A 749 -5.92 -9.05 -17.50
N LEU A 750 -4.91 -9.25 -16.66
CA LEU A 750 -4.65 -8.48 -15.45
C LEU A 750 -3.18 -8.06 -15.42
N LEU A 751 -2.95 -6.80 -15.07
CA LEU A 751 -1.66 -6.31 -14.57
C LEU A 751 -1.80 -6.06 -13.06
N GLU A 752 -0.94 -6.69 -12.28
CA GLU A 752 -0.81 -6.38 -10.86
C GLU A 752 0.49 -5.63 -10.60
N THR A 753 0.43 -4.55 -9.81
CA THR A 753 1.60 -3.73 -9.48
C THR A 753 1.33 -2.84 -8.27
N GLY A 754 2.40 -2.31 -7.65
CA GLY A 754 2.27 -1.23 -6.67
C GLY A 754 1.76 0.05 -7.32
N HIS A 755 0.98 0.83 -6.56
CA HIS A 755 0.43 2.12 -7.04
C HIS A 755 1.50 3.20 -7.28
N ASP A 756 2.72 2.99 -6.80
CA ASP A 756 3.88 3.87 -6.99
C ASP A 756 4.33 3.94 -8.46
N ILE A 757 4.07 2.90 -9.26
CA ILE A 757 4.44 2.86 -10.68
C ILE A 757 3.28 2.97 -11.68
N LEU A 758 2.15 3.50 -11.23
CA LEU A 758 0.98 3.77 -12.07
C LEU A 758 1.33 4.65 -13.28
N PHE A 759 2.13 5.71 -13.10
CA PHE A 759 2.47 6.64 -14.18
C PHE A 759 3.77 6.28 -14.92
N PHE A 760 4.76 5.76 -14.19
CA PHE A 760 6.04 5.36 -14.78
C PHE A 760 5.87 4.19 -15.75
N TRP A 761 4.99 3.24 -15.41
CA TRP A 761 4.91 1.97 -16.13
C TRP A 761 3.53 1.71 -16.71
N VAL A 762 2.47 1.70 -15.89
CA VAL A 762 1.13 1.32 -16.35
C VAL A 762 0.63 2.26 -17.45
N ALA A 763 0.70 3.58 -17.23
CA ALA A 763 0.31 4.57 -18.23
C ALA A 763 1.12 4.43 -19.53
N ARG A 764 2.44 4.24 -19.43
CA ARG A 764 3.30 4.03 -20.62
C ARG A 764 2.92 2.76 -21.38
N MET A 765 2.62 1.66 -20.69
CA MET A 765 2.15 0.43 -21.32
C MET A 765 0.83 0.60 -22.06
N VAL A 766 -0.12 1.32 -21.47
CA VAL A 766 -1.42 1.58 -22.11
C VAL A 766 -1.24 2.45 -23.35
N MET A 767 -0.50 3.55 -23.25
CA MET A 767 -0.22 4.44 -24.38
C MET A 767 0.50 3.72 -25.52
N MET A 768 1.60 3.03 -25.22
CA MET A 768 2.40 2.34 -26.23
C MET A 768 1.66 1.14 -26.83
N GLY A 769 0.91 0.39 -26.00
CA GLY A 769 0.06 -0.71 -26.47
C GLY A 769 -0.99 -0.24 -27.48
N LEU A 770 -1.72 0.82 -27.15
CA LEU A 770 -2.72 1.40 -28.05
C LEU A 770 -2.09 1.93 -29.33
N LYS A 771 -0.98 2.68 -29.23
CA LYS A 771 -0.34 3.30 -30.40
C LYS A 771 0.33 2.29 -31.34
N LEU A 772 1.04 1.30 -30.80
CA LEU A 772 1.85 0.36 -31.61
C LEU A 772 1.09 -0.88 -32.05
N THR A 773 0.03 -1.27 -31.33
CA THR A 773 -0.70 -2.52 -31.60
C THR A 773 -2.21 -2.31 -31.85
N GLY A 774 -2.75 -1.13 -31.56
CA GLY A 774 -4.19 -0.85 -31.62
C GLY A 774 -5.00 -1.53 -30.52
N LYS A 775 -4.36 -2.18 -29.54
CA LYS A 775 -5.02 -2.95 -28.48
C LYS A 775 -4.57 -2.49 -27.10
N LEU A 776 -5.47 -2.59 -26.12
CA LEU A 776 -5.09 -2.41 -24.71
C LEU A 776 -4.15 -3.55 -24.28
N PRO A 777 -3.07 -3.27 -23.54
CA PRO A 777 -2.14 -4.31 -23.11
C PRO A 777 -2.75 -5.29 -22.08
N PHE A 778 -3.74 -4.84 -21.32
CA PHE A 778 -4.47 -5.61 -20.31
C PHE A 778 -5.87 -5.01 -20.12
N LYS A 779 -6.80 -5.77 -19.53
CA LYS A 779 -8.19 -5.32 -19.25
C LYS A 779 -8.36 -4.75 -17.85
N GLU A 780 -7.61 -5.29 -16.89
CA GLU A 780 -7.67 -4.88 -15.49
C GLU A 780 -6.27 -4.52 -14.98
N VAL A 781 -6.20 -3.50 -14.12
CA VAL A 781 -5.01 -3.12 -13.37
C VAL A 781 -5.37 -3.20 -11.89
N TYR A 782 -4.73 -4.09 -11.15
CA TYR A 782 -4.84 -4.14 -9.69
C TYR A 782 -3.63 -3.47 -9.05
N LEU A 783 -3.89 -2.41 -8.28
CA LEU A 783 -2.88 -1.60 -7.61
C LEU A 783 -2.84 -1.94 -6.12
N HIS A 784 -1.77 -2.59 -5.68
CA HIS A 784 -1.56 -2.92 -4.27
C HIS A 784 -0.85 -1.80 -3.50
N ALA A 785 -0.98 -1.84 -2.17
CA ALA A 785 -0.32 -0.94 -1.25
C ALA A 785 1.22 -1.12 -1.24
N VAL A 786 1.95 -0.07 -0.88
CA VAL A 786 3.43 -0.10 -0.81
C VAL A 786 3.87 -0.51 0.58
N VAL A 787 4.80 -1.47 0.66
CA VAL A 787 5.33 -1.95 1.95
C VAL A 787 6.36 -0.97 2.51
N ARG A 788 6.21 -0.65 3.80
CA ARG A 788 7.05 0.24 4.58
C ARG A 788 7.71 -0.50 5.72
N ASP A 789 8.76 0.09 6.27
CA ASP A 789 9.36 -0.41 7.50
C ASP A 789 8.40 -0.28 8.69
N ALA A 790 8.77 -0.85 9.83
CA ALA A 790 7.95 -0.85 11.05
C ALA A 790 7.59 0.56 11.56
N HIS A 791 8.33 1.59 11.12
CA HIS A 791 8.12 2.99 11.49
C HIS A 791 7.37 3.80 10.41
N GLY A 792 6.91 3.17 9.33
CA GLY A 792 6.18 3.84 8.25
C GLY A 792 7.07 4.62 7.27
N ARG A 793 8.39 4.38 7.24
CA ARG A 793 9.27 4.94 6.21
C ARG A 793 9.26 4.02 4.99
N LYS A 794 9.38 4.62 3.80
CA LYS A 794 9.53 3.87 2.55
C LYS A 794 10.77 2.98 2.65
N MET A 795 10.63 1.69 2.36
CA MET A 795 11.78 0.80 2.26
C MET A 795 12.61 1.18 1.03
N SER A 796 13.90 1.45 1.21
CA SER A 796 14.81 1.72 0.10
C SER A 796 16.25 1.32 0.43
N LYS A 797 16.96 0.80 -0.57
CA LYS A 797 18.38 0.42 -0.41
C LYS A 797 19.25 1.60 0.02
N SER A 798 18.87 2.82 -0.38
CA SER A 798 19.54 4.07 -0.03
C SER A 798 19.36 4.53 1.41
N LEU A 799 18.40 3.96 2.16
CA LEU A 799 18.16 4.23 3.58
C LEU A 799 18.62 3.08 4.48
N GLY A 800 19.05 1.95 3.90
CA GLY A 800 19.47 0.77 4.66
C GLY A 800 18.36 0.08 5.46
N ASN A 801 17.10 0.48 5.28
CA ASN A 801 15.94 -0.07 5.98
C ASN A 801 15.23 -1.20 5.20
N VAL A 802 15.95 -1.82 4.26
CA VAL A 802 15.44 -2.93 3.44
C VAL A 802 15.68 -4.25 4.16
N ILE A 803 14.66 -5.11 4.17
CA ILE A 803 14.75 -6.49 4.65
C ILE A 803 14.70 -7.41 3.44
N ASP A 804 15.69 -8.29 3.29
CA ASP A 804 15.68 -9.34 2.27
C ASP A 804 14.60 -10.36 2.65
N PRO A 805 13.70 -10.77 1.74
CA PRO A 805 12.74 -11.84 2.05
C PRO A 805 13.43 -13.14 2.51
N LEU A 806 14.64 -13.43 2.04
CA LEU A 806 15.39 -14.61 2.47
C LEU A 806 15.73 -14.55 3.97
N ASP A 807 16.09 -13.38 4.49
CA ASP A 807 16.38 -13.19 5.91
C ASP A 807 15.19 -13.55 6.80
N VAL A 808 13.97 -13.36 6.32
CA VAL A 808 12.73 -13.76 7.02
C VAL A 808 12.45 -15.26 6.83
N ILE A 809 12.71 -15.79 5.64
CA ILE A 809 12.47 -17.20 5.31
C ILE A 809 13.40 -18.11 6.11
N THR A 810 14.71 -17.85 6.10
CA THR A 810 15.75 -18.69 6.71
C THR A 810 16.18 -18.22 8.10
N GLY A 811 15.80 -17.00 8.48
CA GLY A 811 16.35 -16.33 9.67
C GLY A 811 17.74 -15.75 9.41
N ILE A 812 18.11 -14.73 10.21
CA ILE A 812 19.43 -14.10 10.20
C ILE A 812 19.76 -13.53 11.58
N SER A 813 21.02 -13.63 12.01
CA SER A 813 21.48 -13.02 13.26
C SER A 813 21.61 -11.49 13.13
N LEU A 814 21.63 -10.79 14.26
CA LEU A 814 21.90 -9.33 14.26
C LEU A 814 23.27 -9.00 13.64
N GLU A 815 24.27 -9.84 13.89
CA GLU A 815 25.59 -9.71 13.28
C GLU A 815 25.54 -9.89 11.75
N GLY A 816 24.78 -10.87 11.26
CA GLY A 816 24.57 -11.07 9.83
C GLY A 816 23.90 -9.87 9.16
N LEU A 817 22.90 -9.27 9.81
CA LEU A 817 22.27 -8.03 9.35
C LEU A 817 23.28 -6.87 9.27
N TYR A 818 24.21 -6.78 10.23
CA TYR A 818 25.27 -5.77 10.20
C TYR A 818 26.29 -6.01 9.09
N THR A 819 26.66 -7.26 8.82
CA THR A 819 27.57 -7.60 7.70
C THR A 819 26.94 -7.20 6.36
N GLN A 820 25.66 -7.49 6.15
CA GLN A 820 24.96 -7.06 4.93
C GLN A 820 24.96 -5.54 4.73
N LEU A 821 24.89 -4.76 5.81
CA LEU A 821 24.99 -3.29 5.74
C LEU A 821 26.40 -2.80 5.33
N GLN A 822 27.46 -3.56 5.65
CA GLN A 822 28.83 -3.22 5.26
C GLN A 822 29.07 -3.39 3.75
N ASP A 823 28.41 -4.37 3.14
CA ASP A 823 28.51 -4.62 1.70
C ASP A 823 27.65 -3.65 0.87
N CYS A 824 26.76 -2.87 1.51
CA CYS A 824 25.89 -1.92 0.85
C CYS A 824 26.61 -0.62 0.44
N ASN A 825 26.10 0.05 -0.61
CA ASN A 825 26.60 1.36 -1.08
C ASN A 825 26.05 2.53 -0.23
N LEU A 826 25.98 2.35 1.09
CA LEU A 826 25.44 3.33 2.03
C LEU A 826 26.52 4.28 2.55
N GLU A 827 26.13 5.53 2.78
CA GLU A 827 26.98 6.50 3.48
C GLU A 827 27.23 6.03 4.93
N PRO A 828 28.42 6.26 5.52
CA PRO A 828 28.75 5.80 6.87
C PRO A 828 27.75 6.22 7.94
N VAL A 829 27.19 7.43 7.82
CA VAL A 829 26.16 7.96 8.73
C VAL A 829 24.85 7.18 8.63
N GLU A 830 24.45 6.79 7.43
CA GLU A 830 23.22 6.02 7.21
C GLU A 830 23.41 4.56 7.63
N VAL A 831 24.61 4.00 7.49
CA VAL A 831 24.96 2.67 8.05
C VAL A 831 24.75 2.66 9.56
N GLU A 832 25.24 3.67 10.28
CA GLU A 832 25.11 3.73 11.74
C GLU A 832 23.64 3.88 12.19
N LYS A 833 22.87 4.72 11.50
CA LYS A 833 21.41 4.82 11.74
C LYS A 833 20.69 3.50 11.46
N ALA A 834 21.05 2.82 10.37
CA ALA A 834 20.44 1.54 10.01
C ALA A 834 20.76 0.47 11.06
N LYS A 835 21.99 0.41 11.58
CA LYS A 835 22.37 -0.49 12.69
C LYS A 835 21.55 -0.22 13.95
N GLN A 836 21.40 1.04 14.35
CA GLN A 836 20.58 1.41 15.51
C GLN A 836 19.12 1.00 15.34
N GLY A 837 18.56 1.19 14.13
CA GLY A 837 17.22 0.72 13.79
C GLY A 837 17.09 -0.80 13.87
N GLN A 838 18.00 -1.55 13.23
CA GLN A 838 18.03 -3.01 13.28
C GLN A 838 18.19 -3.54 14.71
N GLN A 839 18.99 -2.89 15.56
CA GLN A 839 19.16 -3.29 16.95
C GLN A 839 17.88 -3.08 17.78
N SER A 840 17.15 -2.00 17.52
CA SER A 840 15.88 -1.70 18.17
C SER A 840 14.79 -2.68 17.73
N ASP A 841 14.68 -2.92 16.43
CA ASP A 841 13.59 -3.72 15.85
C ASP A 841 13.85 -5.23 15.95
N TYR A 842 15.12 -5.64 15.84
CA TYR A 842 15.57 -7.04 15.81
C TYR A 842 16.73 -7.28 16.79
N PRO A 843 16.53 -7.11 18.11
CA PRO A 843 17.60 -7.19 19.10
C PRO A 843 18.33 -8.54 19.15
N THR A 844 17.70 -9.61 18.67
CA THR A 844 18.28 -10.96 18.56
C THR A 844 18.43 -11.45 17.12
N GLY A 845 18.31 -10.56 16.13
CA GLY A 845 18.16 -10.91 14.72
C GLY A 845 16.72 -11.27 14.32
N ILE A 846 16.53 -11.65 13.07
CA ILE A 846 15.23 -12.07 12.53
C ILE A 846 15.12 -13.60 12.65
N PRO A 847 14.07 -14.12 13.32
CA PRO A 847 13.88 -15.56 13.46
C PRO A 847 13.38 -16.20 12.15
N GLU A 848 13.71 -17.48 11.97
CA GLU A 848 13.24 -18.28 10.85
C GLU A 848 11.72 -18.44 10.85
N CYS A 849 11.06 -17.88 9.82
CA CYS A 849 9.61 -17.93 9.67
C CYS A 849 9.14 -18.93 8.59
N GLY A 850 9.93 -19.12 7.53
CA GLY A 850 9.51 -19.85 6.34
C GLY A 850 8.71 -19.02 5.34
N THR A 851 8.67 -19.53 4.11
CA THR A 851 8.06 -18.89 2.93
C THR A 851 6.55 -18.77 3.06
N ASP A 852 5.87 -19.82 3.50
CA ASP A 852 4.40 -19.81 3.58
C ASP A 852 3.89 -18.82 4.64
N ALA A 853 4.59 -18.70 5.77
CA ALA A 853 4.23 -17.73 6.80
C ALA A 853 4.41 -16.30 6.30
N LEU A 854 5.51 -16.02 5.59
CA LEU A 854 5.75 -14.74 4.93
C LEU A 854 4.62 -14.40 3.94
N ARG A 855 4.32 -15.30 3.00
CA ARG A 855 3.27 -15.10 1.98
C ARG A 855 1.89 -14.87 2.58
N PHE A 856 1.50 -15.68 3.56
CA PHE A 856 0.20 -15.55 4.22
C PHE A 856 0.07 -14.20 4.93
N THR A 857 1.14 -13.73 5.57
CA THR A 857 1.17 -12.43 6.25
C THR A 857 1.02 -11.28 5.26
N LEU A 858 1.77 -11.32 4.16
CA LEU A 858 1.76 -10.29 3.13
C LEU A 858 0.36 -10.16 2.50
N CYS A 859 -0.27 -11.29 2.16
CA CYS A 859 -1.64 -11.31 1.65
C CYS A 859 -2.65 -10.77 2.69
N ALA A 860 -2.52 -11.16 3.96
CA ALA A 860 -3.41 -10.70 5.04
C ALA A 860 -3.30 -9.19 5.31
N TYR A 861 -2.16 -8.58 4.99
CA TYR A 861 -1.87 -7.18 5.27
C TYR A 861 -2.36 -6.20 4.21
N THR A 862 -2.76 -6.69 3.04
CA THR A 862 -3.26 -5.85 1.93
C THR A 862 -4.49 -5.01 2.30
N SER A 863 -5.16 -5.26 3.43
CA SER A 863 -6.24 -4.41 3.96
C SER A 863 -5.78 -3.02 4.42
N GLN A 864 -4.46 -2.82 4.63
CA GLN A 864 -3.90 -1.55 5.11
C GLN A 864 -3.79 -0.54 3.95
N GLY A 865 -4.90 0.11 3.62
CA GLY A 865 -4.97 1.34 2.80
C GLY A 865 -3.93 1.48 1.68
N ARG A 866 -3.22 2.61 1.66
CA ARG A 866 -2.17 2.91 0.66
C ARG A 866 -0.82 2.29 1.02
N ASP A 867 -0.56 2.06 2.29
CA ASP A 867 0.75 1.72 2.83
C ASP A 867 0.64 0.59 3.86
N ILE A 868 1.55 -0.38 3.80
CA ILE A 868 1.61 -1.53 4.71
C ILE A 868 2.82 -1.40 5.62
N ASN A 869 2.60 -1.22 6.92
CA ASN A 869 3.70 -1.23 7.89
C ASN A 869 4.00 -2.67 8.31
N MET A 870 5.16 -3.18 7.91
CA MET A 870 5.50 -4.57 8.11
C MET A 870 6.18 -4.82 9.47
N ASP A 871 5.57 -5.70 10.27
CA ASP A 871 6.10 -6.22 11.54
C ASP A 871 6.37 -7.72 11.43
N VAL A 872 7.64 -8.11 11.59
CA VAL A 872 8.10 -9.50 11.53
C VAL A 872 7.44 -10.37 12.60
N ASN A 873 7.04 -9.82 13.75
CA ASN A 873 6.35 -10.59 14.80
C ASN A 873 5.01 -11.15 14.34
N ARG A 874 4.35 -10.49 13.39
CA ARG A 874 3.10 -10.96 12.81
C ARG A 874 3.35 -12.17 11.88
N ILE A 875 4.50 -12.21 11.21
CA ILE A 875 4.96 -13.35 10.41
C ILE A 875 5.20 -14.56 11.30
N LEU A 876 5.82 -14.36 12.47
CA LEU A 876 5.95 -15.40 13.50
C LEU A 876 4.60 -15.94 13.98
N GLY A 877 3.58 -15.09 14.07
CA GLY A 877 2.21 -15.51 14.35
C GLY A 877 1.71 -16.55 13.34
N TYR A 878 1.94 -16.32 12.05
CA TYR A 878 1.53 -17.25 10.99
C TYR A 878 2.45 -18.47 10.85
N ARG A 879 3.71 -18.40 11.27
CA ARG A 879 4.55 -19.59 11.49
C ARG A 879 3.93 -20.53 12.52
N ASN A 880 3.35 -20.00 13.59
CA ASN A 880 2.63 -20.81 14.59
C ASN A 880 1.34 -21.40 13.99
N PHE A 881 0.70 -20.70 13.06
CA PHE A 881 -0.42 -21.23 12.30
C PHE A 881 0.01 -22.42 11.42
N CYS A 882 1.15 -22.36 10.72
CA CYS A 882 1.72 -23.53 10.01
C CYS A 882 1.88 -24.73 10.95
N ASN A 883 2.41 -24.50 12.16
CA ASN A 883 2.55 -25.55 13.16
C ASN A 883 1.19 -26.09 13.65
N LYS A 884 0.15 -25.27 13.71
CA LYS A 884 -1.22 -25.74 14.02
C LYS A 884 -1.76 -26.63 12.89
N LEU A 885 -1.60 -26.25 11.63
CA LEU A 885 -1.96 -27.05 10.45
C LEU A 885 -1.25 -28.41 10.46
N TRP A 886 0.06 -28.39 10.70
CA TRP A 886 0.90 -29.58 10.84
C TRP A 886 0.37 -30.55 11.89
N ASN A 887 0.10 -30.05 13.09
CA ASN A 887 -0.42 -30.86 14.19
C ASN A 887 -1.84 -31.38 13.92
N ALA A 888 -2.69 -30.58 13.27
CA ALA A 888 -4.04 -30.99 12.88
C ALA A 888 -4.01 -32.18 11.91
N VAL A 889 -3.17 -32.11 10.86
CA VAL A 889 -3.01 -33.20 9.89
C VAL A 889 -2.34 -34.41 10.54
N LYS A 890 -1.28 -34.22 11.34
CA LYS A 890 -0.62 -35.31 12.07
C LYS A 890 -1.60 -36.07 12.97
N PHE A 891 -2.44 -35.35 13.72
CA PHE A 891 -3.52 -35.94 14.53
C PHE A 891 -4.55 -36.68 13.67
N ALA A 892 -4.96 -36.06 12.56
CA ALA A 892 -5.94 -36.65 11.67
C ALA A 892 -5.45 -37.94 11.01
N MET A 893 -4.19 -38.00 10.58
CA MET A 893 -3.60 -39.20 9.98
C MET A 893 -3.63 -40.41 10.93
N ARG A 894 -3.36 -40.18 12.23
CA ARG A 894 -3.53 -41.22 13.27
C ARG A 894 -4.99 -41.66 13.41
N THR A 895 -5.92 -40.72 13.26
CA THR A 895 -7.36 -40.97 13.39
C THR A 895 -7.95 -41.70 12.18
N LEU A 896 -7.47 -41.41 10.96
CA LEU A 896 -7.90 -42.07 9.73
C LEU A 896 -7.51 -43.55 9.73
N GLY A 897 -6.26 -43.87 10.11
CA GLY A 897 -5.71 -45.23 10.12
C GLY A 897 -5.21 -45.70 8.75
N GLY A 898 -4.25 -46.64 8.74
CA GLY A 898 -3.50 -47.02 7.53
C GLY A 898 -4.31 -47.68 6.40
N ASN A 899 -5.46 -48.28 6.71
CA ASN A 899 -6.34 -48.93 5.72
C ASN A 899 -7.51 -48.04 5.27
N PHE A 900 -7.50 -46.75 5.61
CA PHE A 900 -8.59 -45.84 5.25
C PHE A 900 -8.58 -45.55 3.74
N VAL A 901 -9.73 -45.79 3.10
CA VAL A 901 -9.96 -45.42 1.69
C VAL A 901 -11.02 -44.32 1.64
N PRO A 902 -10.70 -43.13 1.09
CA PRO A 902 -11.68 -42.08 0.90
C PRO A 902 -12.84 -42.52 0.01
N SER A 903 -14.07 -42.18 0.35
CA SER A 903 -15.29 -42.52 -0.41
C SER A 903 -16.32 -41.39 -0.37
N GLU A 904 -17.28 -41.38 -1.30
CA GLU A 904 -18.27 -40.30 -1.43
C GLU A 904 -19.53 -40.46 -0.57
N LYS A 905 -19.59 -41.43 0.36
CA LYS A 905 -20.81 -41.73 1.13
C LYS A 905 -21.00 -40.81 2.35
N ARG A 906 -22.28 -40.62 2.73
CA ARG A 906 -22.85 -39.75 3.79
C ARG A 906 -21.86 -39.27 4.85
N VAL A 907 -21.78 -37.94 4.98
CA VAL A 907 -20.76 -37.19 5.72
C VAL A 907 -21.45 -36.29 6.78
N ARG A 908 -20.76 -35.90 7.86
CA ARG A 908 -21.36 -35.07 8.94
C ARG A 908 -21.59 -33.63 8.52
N ARG A 909 -22.72 -33.09 8.96
CA ARG A 909 -23.42 -31.98 8.28
C ARG A 909 -22.98 -30.57 8.71
N TRP A 910 -22.53 -30.37 9.96
CA TRP A 910 -22.18 -29.02 10.45
C TRP A 910 -20.84 -28.53 9.90
N ILE A 911 -19.75 -29.29 10.09
CA ILE A 911 -18.41 -28.84 9.68
C ILE A 911 -18.30 -28.66 8.16
N LEU A 912 -19.02 -29.45 7.37
CA LEU A 912 -19.10 -29.28 5.93
C LEU A 912 -19.85 -28.00 5.52
N SER A 913 -20.85 -27.57 6.29
CA SER A 913 -21.51 -26.28 6.07
C SER A 913 -20.52 -25.13 6.32
N ARG A 914 -19.72 -25.19 7.40
CA ARG A 914 -18.66 -24.21 7.69
C ARG A 914 -17.57 -24.21 6.61
N LEU A 915 -17.16 -25.39 6.14
CA LEU A 915 -16.25 -25.54 5.01
C LEU A 915 -16.83 -24.90 3.75
N CYS A 916 -18.11 -25.16 3.43
CA CYS A 916 -18.78 -24.55 2.29
C CYS A 916 -18.83 -23.01 2.38
N THR A 917 -19.05 -22.46 3.57
CA THR A 917 -18.95 -21.01 3.81
C THR A 917 -17.53 -20.51 3.54
N ALA A 918 -16.50 -21.21 4.04
CA ALA A 918 -15.10 -20.84 3.80
C ALA A 918 -14.75 -20.88 2.31
N VAL A 919 -15.21 -21.91 1.58
CA VAL A 919 -15.07 -22.03 0.12
C VAL A 919 -15.72 -20.83 -0.60
N GLY A 920 -16.96 -20.49 -0.23
CA GLY A 920 -17.67 -19.36 -0.82
C GLY A 920 -16.97 -18.02 -0.58
N LEU A 921 -16.51 -17.77 0.65
CA LEU A 921 -15.78 -16.56 1.01
C LEU A 921 -14.43 -16.46 0.29
N CYS A 922 -13.68 -17.56 0.16
CA CYS A 922 -12.42 -17.55 -0.57
C CYS A 922 -12.64 -17.24 -2.06
N ASN A 923 -13.62 -17.89 -2.70
CA ASN A 923 -13.91 -17.64 -4.12
C ASN A 923 -14.36 -16.19 -4.37
N ALA A 924 -15.22 -15.64 -3.51
CA ALA A 924 -15.62 -14.24 -3.59
C ALA A 924 -14.42 -13.29 -3.36
N GLY A 925 -13.54 -13.61 -2.41
CA GLY A 925 -12.34 -12.83 -2.15
C GLY A 925 -11.38 -12.81 -3.34
N PHE A 926 -11.15 -13.96 -3.99
CA PHE A 926 -10.32 -14.03 -5.20
C PHE A 926 -10.88 -13.18 -6.35
N GLN A 927 -12.19 -13.27 -6.59
CA GLN A 927 -12.87 -12.47 -7.61
C GLN A 927 -12.82 -10.96 -7.34
N ALA A 928 -12.80 -10.57 -6.06
CA ALA A 928 -12.76 -9.18 -5.63
C ALA A 928 -11.34 -8.62 -5.36
N TYR A 929 -10.29 -9.45 -5.53
CA TYR A 929 -8.92 -9.13 -5.10
C TYR A 929 -8.80 -8.79 -3.60
N ASP A 930 -9.67 -9.37 -2.77
CA ASP A 930 -9.73 -9.20 -1.31
C ASP A 930 -8.98 -10.35 -0.61
N PHE A 931 -7.65 -10.34 -0.70
CA PHE A 931 -6.76 -11.30 -0.03
C PHE A 931 -6.94 -11.37 1.51
N PRO A 932 -7.26 -10.28 2.22
CA PRO A 932 -7.54 -10.32 3.66
C PRO A 932 -8.81 -11.13 3.98
N ALA A 933 -9.86 -11.03 3.17
CA ALA A 933 -11.04 -11.88 3.33
C ALA A 933 -10.71 -13.36 3.11
N ILE A 934 -9.87 -13.69 2.11
CA ILE A 934 -9.43 -15.06 1.83
C ILE A 934 -8.64 -15.63 3.01
N THR A 935 -7.60 -14.92 3.46
CA THR A 935 -6.75 -15.36 4.58
C THR A 935 -7.56 -15.50 5.87
N THR A 936 -8.50 -14.59 6.13
CA THR A 936 -9.40 -14.66 7.30
C THR A 936 -10.32 -15.89 7.23
N ALA A 937 -10.92 -16.18 6.07
CA ALA A 937 -11.78 -17.34 5.89
C ALA A 937 -11.03 -18.66 6.11
N ILE A 938 -9.82 -18.77 5.55
CA ILE A 938 -8.94 -19.93 5.72
C ILE A 938 -8.54 -20.10 7.19
N TYR A 939 -8.05 -19.03 7.82
CA TYR A 939 -7.60 -19.06 9.21
C TYR A 939 -8.74 -19.46 10.16
N ASN A 940 -9.93 -18.87 9.98
CA ASN A 940 -11.09 -19.16 10.81
C ASN A 940 -11.55 -20.61 10.66
N PHE A 941 -11.61 -21.13 9.44
CA PHE A 941 -11.99 -22.52 9.20
C PHE A 941 -11.02 -23.49 9.86
N TRP A 942 -9.71 -23.31 9.63
CA TRP A 942 -8.70 -24.22 10.16
C TRP A 942 -8.58 -24.16 11.68
N LEU A 943 -8.49 -22.96 12.25
CA LEU A 943 -8.26 -22.80 13.68
C LEU A 943 -9.55 -23.00 14.49
N TYR A 944 -10.54 -22.14 14.28
CA TYR A 944 -11.71 -22.07 15.16
C TYR A 944 -12.74 -23.16 14.87
N GLU A 945 -12.99 -23.49 13.60
CA GLU A 945 -14.02 -24.47 13.24
C GLU A 945 -13.50 -25.90 13.26
N LEU A 946 -12.37 -26.16 12.60
CA LEU A 946 -11.83 -27.51 12.46
C LEU A 946 -11.05 -27.93 13.72
N CYS A 947 -10.02 -27.18 14.12
CA CYS A 947 -9.17 -27.61 15.24
C CYS A 947 -9.87 -27.49 16.60
N ASP A 948 -10.42 -26.32 16.92
CA ASP A 948 -10.89 -26.03 18.27
C ASP A 948 -12.26 -26.67 18.56
N ILE A 949 -13.10 -26.90 17.54
CA ILE A 949 -14.42 -27.53 17.69
C ILE A 949 -14.43 -28.96 17.13
N TYR A 950 -14.20 -29.15 15.83
CA TYR A 950 -14.45 -30.44 15.21
C TYR A 950 -13.47 -31.54 15.65
N LEU A 951 -12.17 -31.29 15.71
CA LEU A 951 -11.19 -32.31 16.13
C LEU A 951 -11.39 -32.74 17.58
N VAL A 952 -11.67 -31.79 18.48
CA VAL A 952 -11.99 -32.08 19.89
C VAL A 952 -13.26 -32.94 19.99
N SER A 953 -14.22 -32.71 19.10
CA SER A 953 -15.46 -33.49 19.10
C SER A 953 -15.31 -34.96 18.72
N LEU A 954 -14.25 -35.33 17.99
CA LEU A 954 -14.07 -36.70 17.50
C LEU A 954 -13.90 -37.72 18.63
N PHE A 955 -13.42 -37.29 19.81
CA PHE A 955 -13.25 -38.14 21.00
C PHE A 955 -14.56 -38.74 21.53
N VAL A 956 -15.70 -38.08 21.29
CA VAL A 956 -17.04 -38.52 21.77
C VAL A 956 -17.58 -39.72 20.98
N TYR A 957 -17.06 -39.98 19.78
CA TYR A 957 -17.68 -40.87 18.79
C TYR A 957 -17.03 -42.25 18.67
N SER A 958 -16.21 -42.62 19.65
CA SER A 958 -15.47 -43.88 19.73
C SER A 958 -16.35 -45.12 19.99
N GLY A 959 -17.67 -44.97 20.19
CA GLY A 959 -18.58 -46.07 20.57
C GLY A 959 -19.26 -46.87 19.44
N SER A 960 -19.26 -46.41 18.18
CA SER A 960 -19.99 -47.07 17.06
C SER A 960 -19.18 -47.11 15.75
N GLN A 961 -18.96 -48.30 15.20
CA GLN A 961 -18.10 -48.53 14.03
C GLN A 961 -18.62 -47.84 12.75
N SER A 962 -19.93 -47.73 12.58
CA SER A 962 -20.54 -47.02 11.43
C SER A 962 -20.37 -45.50 11.54
N GLN A 963 -20.44 -44.93 12.74
CA GLN A 963 -20.20 -43.50 12.95
C GLN A 963 -18.73 -43.12 12.79
N ALA A 964 -17.81 -43.97 13.25
CA ALA A 964 -16.38 -43.75 13.09
C ALA A 964 -15.96 -43.65 11.60
N VAL A 965 -16.56 -44.45 10.72
CA VAL A 965 -16.31 -44.37 9.27
C VAL A 965 -16.77 -43.02 8.70
N VAL A 966 -17.97 -42.58 9.05
CA VAL A 966 -18.51 -41.28 8.60
C VAL A 966 -17.66 -40.11 9.12
N CYS A 967 -17.18 -40.15 10.37
CA CYS A 967 -16.27 -39.15 10.92
C CYS A 967 -14.96 -39.09 10.15
N ARG A 968 -14.35 -40.24 9.84
CA ARG A 968 -13.10 -40.30 9.07
C ARG A 968 -13.26 -39.74 7.66
N GLN A 969 -14.36 -40.05 6.97
CA GLN A 969 -14.67 -39.47 5.64
C GLN A 969 -14.89 -37.95 5.69
N THR A 970 -15.57 -37.47 6.73
CA THR A 970 -15.77 -36.03 6.96
C THR A 970 -14.45 -35.32 7.20
N LEU A 971 -13.64 -35.85 8.12
CA LEU A 971 -12.34 -35.31 8.47
C LEU A 971 -11.44 -35.24 7.24
N PHE A 972 -11.35 -36.33 6.47
CA PHE A 972 -10.60 -36.36 5.22
C PHE A 972 -11.07 -35.25 4.25
N THR A 973 -12.38 -35.12 4.06
CA THR A 973 -12.95 -34.09 3.17
C THR A 973 -12.58 -32.68 3.62
N CYS A 974 -12.65 -32.39 4.93
CA CYS A 974 -12.27 -31.10 5.50
C CYS A 974 -10.78 -30.79 5.28
N LEU A 975 -9.91 -31.77 5.48
CA LEU A 975 -8.46 -31.58 5.31
C LEU A 975 -8.11 -31.40 3.84
N GLU A 976 -8.59 -32.29 2.98
CA GLU A 976 -8.30 -32.27 1.55
C GLU A 976 -8.81 -30.97 0.90
N THR A 977 -10.04 -30.56 1.20
CA THR A 977 -10.61 -29.31 0.68
C THR A 977 -9.95 -28.08 1.32
N GLY A 978 -9.71 -28.11 2.64
CA GLY A 978 -9.07 -27.03 3.37
C GLY A 978 -7.62 -26.77 2.92
N LEU A 979 -6.88 -27.81 2.55
CA LEU A 979 -5.53 -27.70 1.98
C LEU A 979 -5.57 -27.12 0.57
N ARG A 980 -6.57 -27.49 -0.25
CA ARG A 980 -6.76 -26.89 -1.58
C ARG A 980 -7.10 -25.41 -1.51
N LEU A 981 -7.90 -24.97 -0.54
CA LEU A 981 -8.15 -23.54 -0.29
C LEU A 981 -6.86 -22.80 0.11
N LEU A 982 -5.99 -23.47 0.87
CA LEU A 982 -4.76 -22.92 1.41
C LEU A 982 -3.64 -22.79 0.34
N ALA A 983 -3.58 -23.75 -0.59
CA ALA A 983 -2.45 -23.96 -1.50
C ALA A 983 -2.04 -22.77 -2.38
N PRO A 984 -2.93 -21.87 -2.86
CA PRO A 984 -2.50 -20.69 -3.59
C PRO A 984 -1.65 -19.71 -2.75
N ILE A 985 -1.94 -19.61 -1.45
CA ILE A 985 -1.25 -18.67 -0.53
C ILE A 985 -0.04 -19.33 0.11
N MET A 986 -0.19 -20.58 0.59
CA MET A 986 0.85 -21.34 1.30
C MET A 986 1.18 -22.64 0.53
N PRO A 987 1.93 -22.54 -0.59
CA PRO A 987 2.14 -23.67 -1.48
C PRO A 987 2.92 -24.84 -0.86
N PHE A 988 3.91 -24.58 -0.01
CA PHE A 988 4.81 -25.63 0.46
C PHE A 988 4.14 -26.55 1.50
N VAL A 989 3.59 -25.99 2.56
CA VAL A 989 2.86 -26.71 3.60
C VAL A 989 1.58 -27.32 3.03
N GLY A 990 0.95 -26.65 2.06
CA GLY A 990 -0.18 -27.17 1.31
C GLY A 990 0.17 -28.48 0.60
N GLU A 991 1.24 -28.49 -0.20
CA GLU A 991 1.73 -29.69 -0.90
C GLU A 991 2.20 -30.77 0.08
N GLU A 992 3.04 -30.42 1.05
CA GLU A 992 3.63 -31.34 2.03
C GLU A 992 2.56 -32.14 2.79
N LEU A 993 1.51 -31.46 3.24
CA LEU A 993 0.42 -32.09 3.99
C LEU A 993 -0.53 -32.83 3.06
N TYR A 994 -0.80 -32.31 1.86
CA TYR A 994 -1.68 -32.97 0.88
C TYR A 994 -1.11 -34.31 0.41
N GLN A 995 0.19 -34.37 0.16
CA GLN A 995 0.88 -35.59 -0.30
C GLN A 995 0.86 -36.72 0.73
N ARG A 996 0.64 -36.39 2.01
CA ARG A 996 0.50 -37.38 3.09
C ARG A 996 -0.92 -37.90 3.27
N LEU A 997 -1.91 -37.23 2.70
CA LEU A 997 -3.29 -37.69 2.80
C LEU A 997 -3.50 -38.97 1.98
N PRO A 998 -4.35 -39.91 2.43
CA PRO A 998 -4.70 -41.09 1.64
C PRO A 998 -5.33 -40.71 0.29
N ARG A 999 -4.93 -41.38 -0.79
CA ARG A 999 -5.45 -41.09 -2.15
C ARG A 999 -6.80 -41.76 -2.42
N ARG A 1000 -7.63 -41.14 -3.26
CA ARG A 1000 -8.87 -41.76 -3.80
C ARG A 1000 -8.48 -42.84 -4.82
N ARG A 1001 -9.18 -43.98 -4.86
CA ARG A 1001 -8.94 -45.02 -5.88
C ARG A 1001 -9.67 -44.66 -7.19
N SER A 1002 -9.02 -43.97 -8.13
CA SER A 1002 -9.32 -43.92 -9.58
C SER A 1002 -8.29 -43.09 -10.37
N GLN A 1003 -8.36 -43.19 -11.71
CA GLN A 1003 -7.57 -42.51 -12.76
C GLN A 1003 -7.56 -40.95 -12.75
N ASP A 1004 -8.08 -40.31 -11.69
CA ASP A 1004 -8.27 -38.86 -11.56
C ASP A 1004 -7.34 -38.23 -10.49
N ASP A 1005 -6.43 -39.03 -9.92
CA ASP A 1005 -5.50 -38.60 -8.88
C ASP A 1005 -4.35 -37.79 -9.50
N ARG A 1006 -4.43 -36.47 -9.34
CA ARG A 1006 -3.38 -35.59 -9.85
C ARG A 1006 -2.14 -35.64 -8.94
N SER A 1007 -0.99 -35.50 -9.59
CA SER A 1007 0.32 -35.71 -8.97
C SER A 1007 0.66 -34.67 -7.90
N SER A 1008 0.23 -33.41 -8.05
CA SER A 1008 0.46 -32.27 -7.15
C SER A 1008 -0.84 -31.57 -6.76
N ILE A 1009 -0.90 -30.95 -5.58
CA ILE A 1009 -2.04 -30.11 -5.18
C ILE A 1009 -2.25 -28.91 -6.13
N HIS A 1010 -1.19 -28.42 -6.78
CA HIS A 1010 -1.23 -27.21 -7.61
C HIS A 1010 -1.91 -27.40 -8.98
N VAL A 1011 -2.05 -28.65 -9.41
CA VAL A 1011 -2.83 -29.00 -10.61
C VAL A 1011 -4.21 -29.54 -10.23
N THR A 1012 -4.50 -29.72 -8.94
CA THR A 1012 -5.80 -30.19 -8.44
C THR A 1012 -6.86 -29.09 -8.47
N PRO A 1013 -8.10 -29.40 -8.92
CA PRO A 1013 -9.15 -28.41 -9.06
C PRO A 1013 -9.41 -27.63 -7.77
N TYR A 1014 -9.52 -26.31 -7.89
CA TYR A 1014 -9.85 -25.45 -6.76
C TYR A 1014 -11.28 -25.75 -6.27
N PRO A 1015 -11.55 -25.70 -4.94
CA PRO A 1015 -12.88 -26.01 -4.42
C PRO A 1015 -13.95 -24.99 -4.87
N GLU A 1016 -15.06 -25.49 -5.40
CA GLU A 1016 -16.24 -24.68 -5.76
C GLU A 1016 -17.45 -24.95 -4.86
N THR A 1017 -18.29 -23.92 -4.68
CA THR A 1017 -19.46 -23.97 -3.79
C THR A 1017 -20.48 -25.01 -4.25
N GLU A 1018 -20.80 -25.12 -5.55
CA GLU A 1018 -21.82 -26.06 -6.04
C GLU A 1018 -21.47 -27.53 -5.76
N VAL A 1019 -20.21 -27.90 -5.97
CA VAL A 1019 -19.67 -29.24 -5.67
C VAL A 1019 -19.67 -29.51 -4.17
N THR A 1020 -19.43 -28.48 -3.35
CA THR A 1020 -19.42 -28.57 -1.89
C THR A 1020 -20.84 -28.64 -1.31
N VAL A 1021 -21.80 -27.93 -1.89
CA VAL A 1021 -23.23 -27.91 -1.50
C VAL A 1021 -23.91 -29.24 -1.81
N ARG A 1022 -23.62 -29.89 -2.95
CA ARG A 1022 -24.16 -31.24 -3.27
C ARG A 1022 -23.81 -32.29 -2.20
N ARG A 1023 -22.76 -32.05 -1.40
CA ARG A 1023 -22.32 -32.91 -0.28
C ARG A 1023 -23.00 -32.57 1.07
N CYS A 1024 -23.77 -31.49 1.15
CA CYS A 1024 -24.41 -30.98 2.36
C CYS A 1024 -25.94 -31.18 2.31
N LEU A 1025 -26.49 -32.12 3.09
CA LEU A 1025 -27.94 -32.28 3.27
C LEU A 1025 -28.38 -32.01 4.72
N TRP A 1026 -29.25 -31.02 4.91
CA TRP A 1026 -30.11 -30.57 6.03
C TRP A 1026 -29.80 -30.88 7.51
N TRP A 1027 -29.99 -29.84 8.34
CA TRP A 1027 -29.59 -29.62 9.75
C TRP A 1027 -30.36 -30.42 10.83
N SER A 1028 -29.70 -30.75 11.95
CA SER A 1028 -30.38 -31.09 13.23
C SER A 1028 -29.56 -30.58 14.43
N SER A 1029 -30.18 -29.76 15.29
CA SER A 1029 -29.53 -29.09 16.44
C SER A 1029 -29.17 -30.02 17.59
N SER A 1030 -29.79 -31.21 17.69
CA SER A 1030 -29.55 -32.15 18.80
C SER A 1030 -28.14 -32.74 18.79
N LEU A 1031 -27.59 -33.00 17.60
CA LEU A 1031 -26.26 -33.60 17.43
C LEU A 1031 -25.15 -32.64 17.85
N GLN A 1032 -25.30 -31.34 17.58
CA GLN A 1032 -24.31 -30.32 17.94
C GLN A 1032 -24.19 -30.17 19.47
N ILE A 1033 -25.31 -30.24 20.19
CA ILE A 1033 -25.32 -30.15 21.65
C ILE A 1033 -24.64 -31.39 22.25
N GLN A 1034 -24.99 -32.60 21.80
CA GLN A 1034 -24.33 -33.86 22.24
C GLN A 1034 -22.81 -33.79 22.09
N THR A 1035 -22.39 -33.21 20.97
CA THR A 1035 -20.99 -33.04 20.60
C THR A 1035 -20.26 -32.07 21.52
N LEU A 1036 -20.81 -30.87 21.73
CA LEU A 1036 -20.18 -29.80 22.49
C LEU A 1036 -20.22 -30.06 24.00
N SER A 1037 -21.22 -30.80 24.50
CA SER A 1037 -21.36 -31.13 25.91
C SER A 1037 -20.66 -32.43 26.33
N LEU A 1038 -19.99 -33.13 25.39
CA LEU A 1038 -19.35 -34.43 25.62
C LEU A 1038 -20.30 -35.46 26.29
N SER A 1039 -21.60 -35.39 26.01
CA SER A 1039 -22.62 -36.18 26.74
C SER A 1039 -22.97 -37.47 25.99
N GLN A 1040 -23.06 -38.59 26.72
CA GLN A 1040 -23.36 -39.92 26.15
C GLN A 1040 -24.81 -40.03 25.61
N THR A 1041 -25.76 -39.38 26.29
CA THR A 1041 -27.18 -39.37 25.94
C THR A 1041 -27.73 -37.97 26.16
N ILE A 1042 -28.47 -37.45 25.17
CA ILE A 1042 -29.28 -36.25 25.32
C ILE A 1042 -30.73 -36.65 25.09
N GLN A 1043 -31.55 -36.47 26.13
CA GLN A 1043 -32.98 -36.64 26.04
C GLN A 1043 -33.61 -35.27 25.80
N PRO A 1044 -34.23 -35.03 24.63
CA PRO A 1044 -34.99 -33.82 24.43
C PRO A 1044 -36.25 -33.88 25.31
N ILE A 1045 -36.31 -33.01 26.31
CA ILE A 1045 -37.50 -32.87 27.17
C ILE A 1045 -38.44 -31.87 26.45
N PRO A 1046 -39.70 -32.24 26.14
CA PRO A 1046 -40.68 -31.30 25.64
C PRO A 1046 -40.87 -30.16 26.66
N ALA A 1047 -41.31 -28.97 26.23
CA ALA A 1047 -41.51 -27.83 27.13
C ALA A 1047 -42.46 -28.12 28.32
N THR A 1048 -43.26 -29.18 28.24
CA THR A 1048 -44.20 -29.67 29.27
C THR A 1048 -43.74 -30.91 30.03
N GLY A 1049 -42.55 -31.45 29.72
CA GLY A 1049 -42.02 -32.67 30.34
C GLY A 1049 -41.41 -32.41 31.72
N ALA A 1050 -41.65 -33.31 32.67
CA ALA A 1050 -41.07 -33.22 34.00
C ALA A 1050 -39.54 -33.44 33.95
N VAL A 1051 -38.78 -32.52 34.54
CA VAL A 1051 -37.32 -32.65 34.68
C VAL A 1051 -37.02 -33.73 35.72
N PRO A 1052 -36.11 -34.69 35.45
CA PRO A 1052 -35.74 -35.71 36.44
C PRO A 1052 -35.19 -35.10 37.75
N GLU A 1053 -35.64 -35.63 38.90
CA GLU A 1053 -35.17 -35.19 40.22
C GLU A 1053 -33.66 -35.41 40.39
N GLY A 1054 -32.96 -34.41 40.95
CA GLY A 1054 -31.49 -34.45 41.12
C GLY A 1054 -30.70 -33.81 39.98
N CYS A 1055 -31.38 -33.18 39.00
CA CYS A 1055 -30.75 -32.43 37.93
C CYS A 1055 -30.45 -30.97 38.33
N ALA A 1056 -29.25 -30.53 38.01
CA ALA A 1056 -28.82 -29.16 38.14
C ALA A 1056 -28.95 -28.43 36.79
N VAL A 1057 -29.39 -27.17 36.83
CA VAL A 1057 -29.83 -26.44 35.64
C VAL A 1057 -28.72 -25.48 35.18
N ALA A 1058 -28.34 -25.60 33.91
CA ALA A 1058 -27.44 -24.67 33.23
C ALA A 1058 -28.18 -23.99 32.06
N ILE A 1059 -28.07 -22.67 31.99
CA ILE A 1059 -28.77 -21.86 30.98
C ILE A 1059 -27.81 -21.59 29.83
N ALA A 1060 -28.06 -22.24 28.68
CA ALA A 1060 -27.27 -22.08 27.46
C ALA A 1060 -27.77 -20.91 26.61
N SER A 1061 -29.09 -20.70 26.54
CA SER A 1061 -29.75 -19.54 25.94
C SER A 1061 -31.19 -19.37 26.46
N ASP A 1062 -31.88 -18.31 26.03
CA ASP A 1062 -33.31 -18.10 26.26
C ASP A 1062 -34.19 -19.29 25.84
N ARG A 1063 -33.81 -20.00 24.77
CA ARG A 1063 -34.55 -21.14 24.19
C ARG A 1063 -34.04 -22.51 24.63
N CYS A 1064 -32.91 -22.59 25.33
CA CYS A 1064 -32.27 -23.86 25.66
C CYS A 1064 -31.76 -23.89 27.10
N THR A 1065 -32.38 -24.75 27.92
CA THR A 1065 -31.88 -25.12 29.25
C THR A 1065 -31.30 -26.52 29.21
N VAL A 1066 -30.15 -26.69 29.84
CA VAL A 1066 -29.48 -27.97 29.99
C VAL A 1066 -29.69 -28.43 31.42
N HIS A 1067 -30.33 -29.59 31.59
CA HIS A 1067 -30.56 -30.22 32.88
C HIS A 1067 -29.56 -31.37 33.02
N LEU A 1068 -28.63 -31.26 33.96
CA LEU A 1068 -27.54 -32.22 34.16
C LEU A 1068 -27.77 -32.97 35.48
N MET A 1069 -27.90 -34.30 35.46
CA MET A 1069 -28.12 -35.13 36.66
C MET A 1069 -26.86 -35.14 37.54
N LEU A 1070 -26.93 -34.59 38.76
CA LEU A 1070 -25.73 -34.21 39.54
C LEU A 1070 -25.77 -34.56 41.03
N LYS A 1071 -26.61 -35.51 41.43
CA LYS A 1071 -26.67 -35.97 42.82
C LYS A 1071 -25.31 -36.52 43.27
N GLY A 1072 -24.56 -35.75 44.07
CA GLY A 1072 -23.32 -36.14 44.77
C GLY A 1072 -21.96 -35.69 44.17
N LEU A 1073 -21.91 -34.82 43.15
CA LEU A 1073 -20.66 -34.53 42.40
C LEU A 1073 -20.25 -33.04 42.30
N ILE A 1074 -20.97 -32.09 42.91
CA ILE A 1074 -20.70 -30.64 42.73
C ILE A 1074 -20.67 -29.88 44.05
N ASP A 1075 -19.76 -28.89 44.10
CA ASP A 1075 -19.74 -27.81 45.07
C ASP A 1075 -20.91 -26.83 44.80
N LEU A 1076 -22.01 -27.03 45.53
CA LEU A 1076 -23.24 -26.26 45.39
C LEU A 1076 -23.05 -24.77 45.68
N GLU A 1077 -22.15 -24.40 46.59
CA GLU A 1077 -21.88 -23.01 46.96
C GLU A 1077 -21.21 -22.25 45.80
N LYS A 1078 -20.27 -22.90 45.12
CA LYS A 1078 -19.54 -22.29 43.99
C LYS A 1078 -20.43 -22.05 42.77
N GLU A 1079 -21.37 -22.96 42.48
CA GLU A 1079 -22.31 -22.76 41.37
C GLU A 1079 -23.43 -21.77 41.69
N VAL A 1080 -23.90 -21.74 42.95
CA VAL A 1080 -24.78 -20.66 43.41
C VAL A 1080 -24.08 -19.30 43.27
N ALA A 1081 -22.79 -19.19 43.62
CA ALA A 1081 -22.02 -17.95 43.47
C ALA A 1081 -21.89 -17.51 42.00
N LYS A 1082 -21.61 -18.45 41.09
CA LYS A 1082 -21.50 -18.18 39.64
C LYS A 1082 -22.83 -17.75 39.03
N LEU A 1083 -23.93 -18.43 39.37
CA LEU A 1083 -25.28 -18.06 38.92
C LEU A 1083 -25.73 -16.73 39.53
N THR A 1084 -25.34 -16.43 40.77
CA THR A 1084 -25.61 -15.12 41.41
C THR A 1084 -24.86 -13.99 40.70
N MET A 1085 -23.62 -14.24 40.26
CA MET A 1085 -22.87 -13.27 39.45
C MET A 1085 -23.52 -13.06 38.07
N LYS A 1086 -23.91 -14.14 37.37
CA LYS A 1086 -24.63 -14.06 36.09
C LYS A 1086 -25.98 -13.35 36.24
N LYS A 1087 -26.72 -13.61 37.34
CA LYS A 1087 -27.95 -12.89 37.71
C LYS A 1087 -27.70 -11.38 37.78
N GLY A 1088 -26.66 -10.95 38.49
CA GLY A 1088 -26.31 -9.53 38.60
C GLY A 1088 -25.87 -8.89 37.27
N GLU A 1089 -25.25 -9.65 36.36
CA GLU A 1089 -24.92 -9.17 35.01
C GLU A 1089 -26.15 -9.05 34.10
N LEU A 1090 -27.09 -10.00 34.19
CA LEU A 1090 -28.37 -9.98 33.48
C LEU A 1090 -29.25 -8.83 33.96
N GLU A 1091 -29.37 -8.60 35.27
CA GLU A 1091 -30.09 -7.46 35.85
C GLU A 1091 -29.50 -6.13 35.37
N LYS A 1092 -28.17 -5.97 35.37
CA LYS A 1092 -27.51 -4.77 34.82
C LYS A 1092 -27.75 -4.60 33.31
N THR A 1093 -27.82 -5.68 32.57
CA THR A 1093 -28.08 -5.65 31.12
C THR A 1093 -29.53 -5.27 30.83
N MET A 1094 -30.48 -5.82 31.59
CA MET A 1094 -31.90 -5.48 31.53
C MET A 1094 -32.17 -4.04 31.95
N ASP A 1095 -31.52 -3.55 33.01
CA ASP A 1095 -31.65 -2.16 33.42
C ASP A 1095 -31.13 -1.19 32.36
N LYS A 1096 -30.02 -1.53 31.70
CA LYS A 1096 -29.50 -0.74 30.58
C LYS A 1096 -30.45 -0.76 29.38
N LEU A 1097 -31.04 -1.92 29.08
CA LEU A 1097 -32.03 -2.06 27.99
C LEU A 1097 -33.33 -1.33 28.31
N ARG A 1098 -33.91 -1.50 29.50
CA ARG A 1098 -35.10 -0.76 29.95
C ARG A 1098 -34.86 0.74 29.97
N LYS A 1099 -33.73 1.22 30.49
CA LYS A 1099 -33.35 2.65 30.42
C LYS A 1099 -33.12 3.16 29.01
N LYS A 1100 -32.76 2.29 28.06
CA LYS A 1100 -32.68 2.63 26.63
C LYS A 1100 -34.08 2.72 26.03
N MET A 1101 -34.97 1.80 26.40
CA MET A 1101 -36.35 1.66 25.91
C MET A 1101 -37.35 2.67 26.49
N ASP A 1102 -37.13 3.12 27.73
CA ASP A 1102 -37.99 4.08 28.45
C ASP A 1102 -37.67 5.54 28.12
N LYS A 1103 -36.68 5.81 27.26
CA LYS A 1103 -36.42 7.18 26.80
C LYS A 1103 -37.63 7.67 26.00
N SER A 1104 -38.05 8.90 26.26
CA SER A 1104 -39.23 9.51 25.64
C SER A 1104 -39.17 9.55 24.11
N ASP A 1105 -37.96 9.50 23.53
CA ASP A 1105 -37.71 9.48 22.08
C ASP A 1105 -37.41 8.08 21.51
N TYR A 1106 -37.46 7.01 22.31
CA TYR A 1106 -37.10 5.65 21.89
C TYR A 1106 -37.99 5.12 20.76
N LYS A 1107 -39.32 5.28 20.88
CA LYS A 1107 -40.28 4.83 19.87
C LYS A 1107 -40.15 5.57 18.54
N GLU A 1108 -39.60 6.78 18.54
CA GLU A 1108 -39.45 7.63 17.35
C GLU A 1108 -38.05 7.55 16.71
N LYS A 1109 -36.98 7.36 17.50
CA LYS A 1109 -35.58 7.39 17.03
C LYS A 1109 -34.93 6.03 16.82
N VAL A 1110 -35.42 4.98 17.47
CA VAL A 1110 -34.87 3.63 17.30
C VAL A 1110 -35.67 2.92 16.21
N LEU A 1111 -35.01 2.28 15.23
CA LEU A 1111 -35.71 1.57 14.15
C LEU A 1111 -36.60 0.45 14.69
N VAL A 1112 -37.75 0.19 14.08
CA VAL A 1112 -38.66 -0.89 14.48
C VAL A 1112 -37.94 -2.24 14.59
N LYS A 1113 -37.06 -2.60 13.63
CA LYS A 1113 -36.25 -3.83 13.71
C LYS A 1113 -35.29 -3.87 14.90
N VAL A 1114 -34.74 -2.72 15.31
CA VAL A 1114 -33.89 -2.61 16.50
C VAL A 1114 -34.74 -2.56 17.77
N GLN A 1115 -35.94 -1.98 17.72
CA GLN A 1115 -36.91 -2.06 18.81
C GLN A 1115 -37.34 -3.51 19.02
N ASP A 1116 -37.63 -4.26 17.95
CA ASP A 1116 -37.96 -5.67 17.98
C ASP A 1116 -36.78 -6.51 18.51
N LEU A 1117 -35.54 -6.18 18.09
CA LEU A 1117 -34.34 -6.83 18.63
C LEU A 1117 -34.06 -6.48 20.10
N ASP A 1118 -34.30 -5.24 20.52
CA ASP A 1118 -34.13 -4.80 21.91
C ASP A 1118 -35.24 -5.40 22.80
N VAL A 1119 -36.49 -5.47 22.30
CA VAL A 1119 -37.62 -6.15 22.94
C VAL A 1119 -37.35 -7.64 23.04
N GLU A 1120 -36.88 -8.29 21.96
CA GLU A 1120 -36.50 -9.70 21.96
C GLU A 1120 -35.32 -9.91 22.91
N LYS A 1121 -34.28 -9.08 22.89
CA LYS A 1121 -33.12 -9.17 23.80
C LYS A 1121 -33.51 -8.94 25.26
N LEU A 1122 -34.46 -8.05 25.53
CA LEU A 1122 -35.02 -7.84 26.87
C LEU A 1122 -35.81 -9.07 27.31
N ARG A 1123 -36.66 -9.62 26.43
CA ARG A 1123 -37.42 -10.87 26.66
C ARG A 1123 -36.48 -12.05 26.92
N GLN A 1124 -35.41 -12.17 26.14
CA GLN A 1124 -34.37 -13.19 26.29
C GLN A 1124 -33.67 -13.06 27.63
N SER A 1125 -33.19 -11.85 27.95
CA SER A 1125 -32.50 -11.57 29.22
C SER A 1125 -33.42 -11.82 30.43
N GLN A 1126 -34.72 -11.49 30.32
CA GLN A 1126 -35.71 -11.72 31.36
C GLN A 1126 -35.99 -13.22 31.55
N THR A 1127 -36.13 -13.97 30.46
CA THR A 1127 -36.30 -15.42 30.48
C THR A 1127 -35.06 -16.10 31.10
N GLU A 1128 -33.86 -15.65 30.76
CA GLU A 1128 -32.62 -16.15 31.37
C GLU A 1128 -32.50 -15.79 32.86
N LEU A 1129 -32.99 -14.62 33.28
CA LEU A 1129 -32.99 -14.19 34.67
C LEU A 1129 -33.94 -15.02 35.54
N GLU A 1130 -35.15 -15.29 35.03
CA GLU A 1130 -36.15 -16.16 35.67
C GLU A 1130 -35.58 -17.56 35.86
N LYS A 1131 -35.06 -18.15 34.78
CA LYS A 1131 -34.39 -19.47 34.82
C LYS A 1131 -33.19 -19.48 35.76
N ALA A 1132 -32.40 -18.41 35.82
CA ALA A 1132 -31.24 -18.33 36.71
C ALA A 1132 -31.67 -18.26 38.18
N THR A 1133 -32.77 -17.56 38.47
CA THR A 1133 -33.35 -17.47 39.81
C THR A 1133 -33.96 -18.81 40.23
N GLU A 1134 -34.71 -19.46 39.35
CA GLU A 1134 -35.25 -20.81 39.57
C GLU A 1134 -34.13 -21.84 39.79
N ALA A 1135 -33.06 -21.76 39.00
CA ALA A 1135 -31.88 -22.60 39.19
C ALA A 1135 -31.23 -22.37 40.56
N ILE A 1136 -30.99 -21.11 40.96
CA ILE A 1136 -30.43 -20.76 42.28
C ILE A 1136 -31.30 -21.31 43.41
N ASP A 1137 -32.62 -21.17 43.32
CA ASP A 1137 -33.55 -21.66 44.35
C ASP A 1137 -33.59 -23.19 44.40
N ASN A 1138 -33.50 -23.86 43.25
CA ASN A 1138 -33.37 -25.32 43.19
C ASN A 1138 -32.04 -25.79 43.80
N TYR A 1139 -30.91 -25.13 43.49
CA TYR A 1139 -29.62 -25.45 44.11
C TYR A 1139 -29.64 -25.24 45.63
N LYS A 1140 -30.29 -24.17 46.12
CA LYS A 1140 -30.46 -23.92 47.56
C LYS A 1140 -31.36 -24.94 48.27
N ARG A 1141 -32.28 -25.59 47.55
CA ARG A 1141 -33.11 -26.70 48.07
C ARG A 1141 -32.39 -28.06 48.03
N MET A 1142 -31.26 -28.14 47.33
CA MET A 1142 -30.39 -29.32 47.24
C MET A 1142 -29.24 -29.31 48.26
N VAL A 1143 -29.02 -28.17 48.93
CA VAL A 1143 -28.26 -28.04 50.19
C VAL A 1143 -29.16 -28.46 51.33
#